data_AF-A0A0S2W1X5-F1
#
_entry.id   AF-A0A0S2W1X5-F1
#
_cell.length_a   1.000
_cell.length_b   1.000
_cell.length_c   1.000
_cell.angle_alpha   90.00
_cell.angle_beta   90.00
_cell.angle_gamma   90.00
#
_symmetry.space_group_name_H-M   'P 1'
#
loop_
_entity.id
_entity.type
_entity.pdbx_description
1 polymer ?
#
loop_
_entity_poly.entity_id
_entity_poly.type
_entity_poly.pdbx_seq_one_letter_code
_entity_poly.pdbx_strand_id
1 'polypeptide(L)'
;MIALKCKMCGGDLSVSPGASVGTCQYCGTTMTLPVTGSTQVADQFNRASGLRQGDEFDRASEVYLRLLEANPRDAEAHWGMVLCRFGIAYVEDPETGRRLPTCNRVRFGSILEDEDYLQAITWADGEAKAVYQAEAEAIAAIQREFLDISAREEPFDVFLCYKEKDGQGERTPDSVLAQELYYELTEKGYRVFFSRLTLEGKLGISYEPYIFAALQSARVMVVVTTRAEYVNAPWVKNEWSRYLALIRQGEDKVLIPAYRDMDPYTLPEELASLQAQDMGKLGFMQDLLEGIQKFLRREPDDDGGRTGPTASTLTKRGMLALEDGDFAAADAHFERALDHDPEEAMAYVGKLMVERKVKVPSDLGRAGKPLETSPNYRKAVRFADPELKKLLENCNEQLLAARRALEQQLTGRPAVAQNAAPQKTPTRYVRQDKPVKTGSLGVILLVLLGLMLLGVLLGSPSSSTPSSSPESSAPPAPSFTAEEMSQLYADAIQLVEQGSYDELKRILPHLTQQQRAEVDPTLITQARERYSALDFSAAFSISGLILDNAEARSLHFSMQRVFAQLLSTSGNLVATLPFTGEEFSLYDGQGNSSSFYFEGAQSISLFSDCAAAICGDGSVICQPFEAGAFSPGFQSELSQWRDTASLVSLSDCLLGLRRDGTVAYAGKRNGSDGSIREAVSGWSRVVGLYAAGEHAVVALCTDGTVRMAGENPYYSAESFSQWSGLYTIAVTDTSVLGILPNGTLLSAGDDGWVRTLDTGSDLARCISYSVSEGTIAGLRPDGTVAAYGLAGGSGTADWTDIIQLRTRPGVVYGLCRDGTVRTSGTGAGEETWRDIIFLLASPSGLLGIQNDGTLHISGDFPAALQSSVSAAHIW
;
A
#
# COMPACT_ATOMS: atom_id res chain seq x y z
N MET A 1 26.59 -21.22 55.16
CA MET A 1 25.41 -21.41 54.30
C MET A 1 25.78 -20.92 52.92
N ILE A 2 25.63 -21.77 51.91
CA ILE A 2 25.85 -21.37 50.51
C ILE A 2 24.55 -20.70 50.06
N ALA A 3 24.63 -19.43 49.65
CA ALA A 3 23.47 -18.67 49.19
C ALA A 3 23.28 -18.94 47.69
N LEU A 4 22.26 -19.72 47.35
CA LEU A 4 21.85 -19.96 45.96
C LEU A 4 20.61 -19.11 45.64
N LYS A 5 20.54 -18.61 44.41
CA LYS A 5 19.39 -17.89 43.90
C LYS A 5 18.57 -18.77 42.97
N CYS A 6 17.26 -18.52 42.93
CA CYS A 6 16.37 -19.16 41.99
C CYS A 6 16.77 -18.80 40.56
N LYS A 7 17.03 -19.82 39.74
CA LYS A 7 17.39 -19.64 38.34
C LYS A 7 16.23 -19.12 37.47
N MET A 8 14.99 -19.16 37.99
CA MET A 8 13.78 -18.67 37.31
C MET A 8 13.40 -17.23 37.70
N CYS A 9 13.38 -16.91 39.00
CA CYS A 9 12.91 -15.58 39.49
C CYS A 9 13.97 -14.76 40.24
N GLY A 10 15.16 -15.29 40.51
CA GLY A 10 16.24 -14.59 41.20
C GLY A 10 16.09 -14.49 42.73
N GLY A 11 14.99 -14.99 43.31
CA GLY A 11 14.76 -15.01 44.76
C GLY A 11 15.71 -15.94 45.51
N ASP A 12 16.00 -15.63 46.78
CA ASP A 12 16.92 -16.41 47.61
C ASP A 12 16.38 -17.82 47.93
N LEU A 13 17.27 -18.82 47.94
CA LEU A 13 16.92 -20.19 48.24
C LEU A 13 17.52 -20.67 49.55
N SER A 14 16.70 -21.34 50.35
CA SER A 14 17.15 -22.17 51.45
C SER A 14 17.15 -23.63 51.01
N VAL A 15 18.34 -24.18 50.78
CA VAL A 15 18.54 -25.54 50.25
C VAL A 15 19.09 -26.45 51.35
N SER A 16 18.56 -27.67 51.46
CA SER A 16 19.13 -28.72 52.31
C SER A 16 20.47 -29.23 51.75
N PRO A 17 21.52 -29.41 52.58
CA PRO A 17 22.82 -29.88 52.10
C PRO A 17 22.72 -31.19 51.32
N GLY A 18 23.20 -31.20 50.07
CA GLY A 18 23.21 -32.39 49.20
C GLY A 18 21.95 -32.63 48.36
N ALA A 19 20.95 -31.75 48.42
CA ALA A 19 19.79 -31.83 47.52
C ALA A 19 20.15 -31.39 46.09
N SER A 20 19.72 -32.16 45.11
CA SER A 20 19.87 -31.89 43.67
C SER A 20 18.66 -31.16 43.06
N VAL A 21 17.55 -31.09 43.79
CA VAL A 21 16.32 -30.39 43.43
C VAL A 21 15.84 -29.51 44.60
N GLY A 22 15.30 -28.34 44.29
CA GLY A 22 14.73 -27.42 45.28
C GLY A 22 13.50 -26.69 44.75
N THR A 23 12.61 -26.27 45.64
CA THR A 23 11.44 -25.46 45.30
C THR A 23 11.62 -24.04 45.80
N CYS A 24 11.42 -23.06 44.92
CA CYS A 24 11.54 -21.65 45.29
C CYS A 24 10.35 -21.22 46.14
N GLN A 25 10.62 -20.55 47.27
CA GLN A 25 9.58 -20.02 48.15
C GLN A 25 8.85 -18.79 47.58
N TYR A 26 9.46 -18.13 46.59
CA TYR A 26 8.91 -16.92 45.96
C TYR A 26 8.02 -17.25 44.76
N CYS A 27 8.50 -18.05 43.79
CA CYS A 27 7.73 -18.37 42.57
C CYS A 27 7.11 -19.79 42.58
N GLY A 28 7.27 -20.56 43.66
CA GLY A 28 6.71 -21.91 43.80
C GLY A 28 7.24 -22.95 42.81
N THR A 29 8.21 -22.60 41.96
CA THR A 29 8.70 -23.47 40.88
C THR A 29 9.78 -24.41 41.41
N THR A 30 9.64 -25.70 41.09
CA THR A 30 10.65 -26.73 41.36
C THR A 30 11.73 -26.68 40.29
N MET A 31 13.00 -26.69 40.70
CA MET A 31 14.15 -26.59 39.81
C MET A 31 15.30 -27.45 40.30
N THR A 32 16.18 -27.83 39.38
CA THR A 32 17.46 -28.46 39.68
C THR A 32 18.44 -27.47 40.30
N LEU A 33 19.37 -27.99 41.09
CA LEU A 33 20.35 -27.22 41.82
C LEU A 33 21.77 -27.66 41.45
N PRO A 34 22.72 -26.71 41.36
CA PRO A 34 24.10 -27.04 41.06
C PRO A 34 24.75 -27.81 42.20
N VAL A 35 25.69 -28.69 41.87
CA VAL A 35 26.48 -29.43 42.87
C VAL A 35 27.57 -28.51 43.42
N THR A 36 27.25 -27.73 44.45
CA THR A 36 28.18 -26.72 44.99
C THR A 36 29.05 -27.27 46.11
N GLY A 37 30.35 -27.44 45.84
CA GLY A 37 31.38 -27.74 46.85
C GLY A 37 32.03 -26.51 47.49
N SER A 38 31.85 -25.31 46.91
CA SER A 38 32.43 -24.04 47.39
C SER A 38 31.49 -22.86 47.13
N THR A 39 31.64 -21.77 47.91
CA THR A 39 30.88 -20.54 47.71
C THR A 39 31.16 -19.88 46.37
N GLN A 40 32.39 -19.99 45.86
CA GLN A 40 32.79 -19.42 44.57
C GLN A 40 32.04 -20.03 43.39
N VAL A 41 31.81 -21.36 43.40
CA VAL A 41 31.03 -22.04 42.35
C VAL A 41 29.56 -21.61 42.41
N ALA A 42 28.99 -21.49 43.61
CA ALA A 42 27.62 -21.00 43.78
C ALA A 42 27.45 -19.55 43.25
N ASP A 43 28.41 -18.68 43.51
CA ASP A 43 28.40 -17.30 43.00
C ASP A 43 28.49 -17.24 41.47
N GLN A 44 29.23 -18.17 40.84
CA GLN A 44 29.29 -18.28 39.38
C GLN A 44 27.94 -18.71 38.79
N PHE A 45 27.25 -19.69 39.38
CA PHE A 45 25.91 -20.08 38.95
C PHE A 45 24.88 -18.96 39.15
N ASN A 46 24.95 -18.23 40.27
CA ASN A 46 24.10 -17.06 40.52
C ASN A 46 24.35 -15.96 39.47
N ARG A 47 25.62 -15.71 39.14
CA ARG A 47 26.01 -14.75 38.09
C ARG A 47 25.50 -15.16 36.72
N ALA A 48 25.68 -16.43 36.33
CA ALA A 48 25.20 -16.94 35.05
C ALA A 48 23.66 -16.85 34.96
N SER A 49 22.96 -17.17 36.03
CA SER A 49 21.49 -17.04 36.11
C SER A 49 21.04 -15.59 35.99
N GLY A 50 21.73 -14.65 36.64
CA GLY A 50 21.44 -13.21 36.50
C GLY A 50 21.67 -12.69 35.09
N LEU A 51 22.73 -13.17 34.41
CA LEU A 51 22.99 -12.84 33.01
C LEU A 51 21.87 -13.36 32.08
N ARG A 52 21.40 -14.60 32.29
CA ARG A 52 20.26 -15.14 31.52
C ARG A 52 18.96 -14.36 31.78
N GLN A 53 18.72 -13.91 33.01
CA GLN A 53 17.55 -13.08 33.33
C GLN A 53 17.61 -11.69 32.68
N GLY A 54 18.81 -11.21 32.34
CA GLY A 54 19.01 -9.99 31.54
C GLY A 54 19.13 -10.25 30.03
N ASP A 55 18.74 -11.42 29.55
CA ASP A 55 18.86 -11.86 28.14
C ASP A 55 20.31 -11.87 27.58
N GLU A 56 21.33 -11.88 28.45
CA GLU A 56 22.75 -11.92 28.10
C GLU A 56 23.27 -13.36 27.97
N PHE A 57 22.61 -14.17 27.14
CA PHE A 57 22.87 -15.62 27.02
C PHE A 57 24.31 -15.97 26.62
N ASP A 58 24.95 -15.17 25.77
CA ASP A 58 26.32 -15.45 25.30
C ASP A 58 27.33 -15.29 26.46
N ARG A 59 27.20 -14.22 27.25
CA ARG A 59 28.02 -14.02 28.45
C ARG A 59 27.72 -15.06 29.52
N ALA A 60 26.47 -15.48 29.65
CA ALA A 60 26.11 -16.58 30.55
C ALA A 60 26.75 -17.89 30.12
N SER A 61 26.77 -18.19 28.81
CA SER A 61 27.41 -19.38 28.25
C SER A 61 28.92 -19.43 28.53
N GLU A 62 29.62 -18.29 28.49
CA GLU A 62 31.04 -18.23 28.87
C GLU A 62 31.27 -18.60 30.34
N VAL A 63 30.34 -18.25 31.23
CA VAL A 63 30.43 -18.62 32.65
C VAL A 63 30.19 -20.12 32.83
N TYR A 64 29.20 -20.69 32.14
CA TYR A 64 28.94 -22.13 32.16
C TYR A 64 30.07 -22.94 31.53
N LEU A 65 30.67 -22.46 30.43
CA LEU A 65 31.84 -23.06 29.81
C LEU A 65 33.00 -23.16 30.81
N ARG A 66 33.32 -22.08 31.54
CA ARG A 66 34.37 -22.10 32.58
C ARG A 66 34.04 -23.05 33.74
N LEU A 67 32.76 -23.19 34.10
CA LEU A 67 32.31 -24.17 35.08
C LEU A 67 32.54 -25.61 34.57
N LEU A 68 32.26 -25.88 33.30
CA LEU A 68 32.50 -27.17 32.66
C LEU A 68 33.99 -27.48 32.46
N GLU A 69 34.83 -26.47 32.20
CA GLU A 69 36.29 -26.62 32.18
C GLU A 69 36.82 -27.09 33.55
N ALA A 70 36.23 -26.61 34.65
CA ALA A 70 36.58 -27.01 36.01
C ALA A 70 35.96 -28.35 36.41
N ASN A 71 34.73 -28.63 35.98
CA ASN A 71 34.01 -29.88 36.23
C ASN A 71 33.19 -30.32 34.99
N PRO A 72 33.76 -31.16 34.12
CA PRO A 72 33.08 -31.62 32.91
C PRO A 72 31.88 -32.55 33.15
N ARG A 73 31.58 -32.92 34.40
CA ARG A 73 30.45 -33.80 34.77
C ARG A 73 29.36 -33.06 35.52
N ASP A 74 29.37 -31.72 35.49
CA ASP A 74 28.36 -30.92 36.15
C ASP A 74 27.08 -30.85 35.30
N ALA A 75 26.05 -31.58 35.73
CA ALA A 75 24.77 -31.65 35.02
C ALA A 75 24.08 -30.28 34.91
N GLU A 76 24.19 -29.42 35.93
CA GLU A 76 23.54 -28.10 35.91
C GLU A 76 24.29 -27.13 35.00
N ALA A 77 25.61 -27.23 34.91
CA ALA A 77 26.38 -26.41 33.96
C ALA A 77 26.08 -26.80 32.50
N HIS A 78 25.96 -28.10 32.20
CA HIS A 78 25.51 -28.58 30.89
C HIS A 78 24.08 -28.10 30.59
N TRP A 79 23.15 -28.23 31.54
CA TRP A 79 21.79 -27.70 31.37
C TRP A 79 21.78 -26.18 31.14
N GLY A 80 22.61 -25.44 31.87
CA GLY A 80 22.81 -24.01 31.67
C GLY A 80 23.27 -23.65 30.25
N MET A 81 24.16 -24.45 29.65
CA MET A 81 24.57 -24.29 28.25
C MET A 81 23.40 -24.47 27.29
N VAL A 82 22.57 -25.50 27.50
CA VAL A 82 21.34 -25.74 26.71
C VAL A 82 20.41 -24.52 26.80
N LEU A 83 20.12 -24.05 28.01
CA LEU A 83 19.24 -22.89 28.22
C LEU A 83 19.79 -21.63 27.54
N CYS A 84 21.12 -21.40 27.54
CA CYS A 84 21.73 -20.28 26.82
C CYS A 84 21.63 -20.44 25.30
N ARG A 85 21.85 -21.65 24.79
CA ARG A 85 21.85 -21.97 23.37
C ARG A 85 20.47 -21.78 22.73
N PHE A 86 19.42 -22.19 23.43
CA PHE A 86 18.02 -22.02 23.03
C PHE A 86 17.40 -20.70 23.51
N GLY A 87 18.17 -19.86 24.22
CA GLY A 87 17.71 -18.55 24.69
C GLY A 87 16.50 -18.64 25.61
N ILE A 88 16.52 -19.57 26.56
CA ILE A 88 15.38 -19.85 27.43
C ILE A 88 15.29 -18.80 28.54
N ALA A 89 14.23 -18.01 28.48
CA ALA A 89 13.81 -17.09 29.53
C ALA A 89 12.57 -17.64 30.25
N TYR A 90 12.39 -17.28 31.52
CA TYR A 90 11.26 -17.75 32.31
C TYR A 90 10.31 -16.61 32.67
N VAL A 91 9.18 -16.58 31.98
CA VAL A 91 8.15 -15.55 32.14
C VAL A 91 7.12 -16.01 33.16
N GLU A 92 6.61 -15.07 33.95
CA GLU A 92 5.55 -15.36 34.90
C GLU A 92 4.22 -15.53 34.18
N ASP A 93 3.58 -16.66 34.40
CA ASP A 93 2.23 -16.90 33.94
C ASP A 93 1.22 -16.18 34.86
N PRO A 94 0.41 -15.23 34.34
CA PRO A 94 -0.53 -14.47 35.14
C PRO A 94 -1.59 -15.35 35.84
N GLU A 95 -1.93 -16.51 35.27
CA GLU A 95 -2.97 -17.38 35.80
C GLU A 95 -2.45 -18.30 36.91
N THR A 96 -1.28 -18.91 36.72
CA THR A 96 -0.72 -19.88 37.68
C THR A 96 0.33 -19.29 38.62
N GLY A 97 0.84 -18.08 38.35
CA GLY A 97 1.96 -17.46 39.08
C GLY A 97 3.28 -18.22 38.94
N ARG A 98 3.32 -19.27 38.11
CA ARG A 98 4.51 -20.08 37.86
C ARG A 98 5.35 -19.46 36.77
N ARG A 99 6.62 -19.82 36.77
CA ARG A 99 7.59 -19.36 35.76
C ARG A 99 7.65 -20.39 34.63
N LEU A 100 7.11 -20.04 33.46
CA LEU A 100 7.08 -20.90 32.28
C LEU A 100 8.25 -20.56 31.34
N PRO A 101 8.88 -21.57 30.70
CA PRO A 101 9.95 -21.33 29.74
C PRO A 101 9.40 -20.70 28.45
N THR A 102 10.15 -19.75 27.89
CA THR A 102 9.92 -19.17 26.56
C THR A 102 11.21 -19.28 25.78
N CYS A 103 11.12 -19.64 24.49
CA CYS A 103 12.29 -19.74 23.61
C CYS A 103 12.51 -18.42 22.87
N ASN A 104 13.67 -17.79 23.08
CA ASN A 104 14.08 -16.55 22.39
C ASN A 104 15.16 -16.78 21.31
N ARG A 105 15.58 -18.04 21.10
CA ARG A 105 16.55 -18.43 20.08
C ARG A 105 16.14 -19.75 19.42
N VAL A 106 15.07 -19.71 18.64
CA VAL A 106 14.55 -20.91 17.93
C VAL A 106 15.59 -21.46 16.96
N ARG A 107 15.61 -22.79 16.84
CA ARG A 107 16.49 -23.60 15.97
C ARG A 107 15.73 -24.80 15.43
N PHE A 108 16.22 -25.41 14.34
CA PHE A 108 15.60 -26.62 13.76
C PHE A 108 15.87 -27.91 14.58
N GLY A 109 17.05 -28.03 15.19
CA GLY A 109 17.39 -29.20 16.01
C GLY A 109 16.63 -29.20 17.33
N SER A 110 16.04 -30.33 17.69
CA SER A 110 15.28 -30.48 18.94
C SER A 110 16.19 -30.32 20.15
N ILE A 111 15.72 -29.63 21.20
CA ILE A 111 16.42 -29.58 22.50
C ILE A 111 16.71 -30.98 23.08
N LEU A 112 15.87 -31.97 22.74
CA LEU A 112 16.02 -33.35 23.20
C LEU A 112 17.20 -34.09 22.54
N GLU A 113 17.72 -33.55 21.45
CA GLU A 113 18.85 -34.10 20.69
C GLU A 113 20.15 -33.33 20.97
N ASP A 114 20.11 -32.29 21.80
CA ASP A 114 21.25 -31.45 22.10
C ASP A 114 22.32 -32.20 22.89
N GLU A 115 23.59 -32.07 22.48
CA GLU A 115 24.71 -32.77 23.12
C GLU A 115 24.83 -32.46 24.62
N ASP A 116 24.63 -31.20 25.02
CA ASP A 116 24.72 -30.80 26.43
C ASP A 116 23.49 -31.29 27.22
N TYR A 117 22.31 -31.38 26.59
CA TYR A 117 21.14 -32.01 27.22
C TYR A 117 21.42 -33.49 27.51
N LEU A 118 21.97 -34.22 26.53
CA LEU A 118 22.34 -35.63 26.71
C LEU A 118 23.38 -35.81 27.83
N GLN A 119 24.35 -34.90 27.94
CA GLN A 119 25.31 -34.91 29.06
C GLN A 119 24.63 -34.61 30.40
N ALA A 120 23.74 -33.61 30.48
CA ALA A 120 22.99 -33.31 31.70
C ALA A 120 22.19 -34.52 32.20
N ILE A 121 21.51 -35.23 31.30
CA ILE A 121 20.74 -36.44 31.60
C ILE A 121 21.62 -37.65 32.00
N THR A 122 22.86 -37.67 31.52
CA THR A 122 23.83 -38.74 31.83
C THR A 122 24.41 -38.57 33.23
N TRP A 123 24.67 -37.33 33.65
CA TRP A 123 25.33 -37.03 34.93
C TRP A 123 24.37 -36.67 36.07
N ALA A 124 23.09 -36.40 35.78
CA ALA A 124 22.07 -36.13 36.78
C ALA A 124 21.67 -37.36 37.60
N ASP A 125 21.31 -37.14 38.87
CA ASP A 125 20.66 -38.16 39.70
C ASP A 125 19.17 -38.33 39.34
N GLY A 126 18.50 -39.32 39.91
CA GLY A 126 17.12 -39.66 39.52
C GLY A 126 16.10 -38.53 39.71
N GLU A 127 16.28 -37.68 40.72
CA GLU A 127 15.39 -36.56 41.01
C GLU A 127 15.65 -35.39 40.04
N ALA A 128 16.90 -34.96 39.86
CA ALA A 128 17.22 -33.88 38.92
C ALA A 128 16.97 -34.27 37.46
N LYS A 129 17.22 -35.54 37.11
CA LYS A 129 16.96 -36.07 35.77
C LYS A 129 15.49 -35.95 35.37
N ALA A 130 14.57 -36.27 36.28
CA ALA A 130 13.14 -36.14 36.01
C ALA A 130 12.75 -34.68 35.75
N VAL A 131 13.35 -33.72 36.48
CA VAL A 131 13.12 -32.29 36.27
C VAL A 131 13.70 -31.83 34.93
N TYR A 132 14.93 -32.21 34.57
CA TYR A 132 15.51 -31.88 33.27
C TYR A 132 14.69 -32.44 32.10
N GLN A 133 14.17 -33.67 32.21
CA GLN A 133 13.34 -34.27 31.18
C GLN A 133 12.02 -33.53 31.02
N ALA A 134 11.30 -33.27 32.11
CA ALA A 134 10.04 -32.53 32.07
C ALA A 134 10.22 -31.11 31.50
N GLU A 135 11.30 -30.44 31.87
CA GLU A 135 11.62 -29.11 31.38
C GLU A 135 12.00 -29.11 29.89
N ALA A 136 12.83 -30.06 29.46
CA ALA A 136 13.21 -30.21 28.06
C ALA A 136 12.02 -30.59 27.17
N GLU A 137 11.11 -31.45 27.64
CA GLU A 137 9.88 -31.80 26.92
C GLU A 137 8.96 -30.59 26.76
N ALA A 138 8.82 -29.75 27.80
CA ALA A 138 8.05 -28.52 27.72
C ALA A 138 8.66 -27.54 26.70
N ILE A 139 9.97 -27.36 26.72
CA ILE A 139 10.68 -26.51 25.76
C ILE A 139 10.57 -27.07 24.34
N ALA A 140 10.69 -28.39 24.16
CA ALA A 140 10.55 -29.05 22.86
C ALA A 140 9.14 -28.87 22.26
N ALA A 141 8.10 -28.85 23.10
CA ALA A 141 6.72 -28.59 22.66
C ALA A 141 6.58 -27.15 22.13
N ILE A 142 7.09 -26.16 22.87
CA ILE A 142 7.09 -24.74 22.48
C ILE A 142 7.90 -24.55 21.18
N GLN A 143 9.06 -25.18 21.09
CA GLN A 143 9.91 -25.14 19.90
C GLN A 143 9.17 -25.66 18.67
N ARG A 144 8.46 -26.79 18.79
CA ARG A 144 7.67 -27.36 17.69
C ARG A 144 6.57 -26.41 17.24
N GLU A 145 5.84 -25.83 18.18
CA GLU A 145 4.81 -24.83 17.87
C GLU A 145 5.40 -23.62 17.13
N PHE A 146 6.56 -23.13 17.58
CA PHE A 146 7.22 -21.99 16.94
C PHE A 146 7.71 -22.33 15.52
N LEU A 147 8.22 -23.54 15.30
CA LEU A 147 8.60 -24.01 13.97
C LEU A 147 7.38 -24.16 13.05
N ASP A 148 6.25 -24.63 13.56
CA ASP A 148 5.00 -24.74 12.80
C ASP A 148 4.44 -23.36 12.40
N ILE A 149 4.51 -22.37 13.29
CA ILE A 149 4.15 -20.98 12.98
C ILE A 149 5.10 -20.42 11.92
N SER A 150 6.41 -20.60 12.11
CA SER A 150 7.43 -20.13 11.15
C SER A 150 7.28 -20.77 9.78
N ALA A 151 6.82 -22.02 9.68
CA ALA A 151 6.65 -22.72 8.40
C ALA A 151 5.43 -22.22 7.60
N ARG A 152 4.46 -21.58 8.27
CA ARG A 152 3.27 -20.98 7.64
C ARG A 152 3.51 -19.55 7.18
N GLU A 153 4.54 -18.90 7.70
CA GLU A 153 4.93 -17.57 7.26
C GLU A 153 5.51 -17.63 5.85
N GLU A 154 5.08 -16.68 5.02
CA GLU A 154 5.71 -16.50 3.72
C GLU A 154 7.19 -16.07 3.92
N PRO A 155 8.07 -16.26 2.93
CA PRO A 155 9.46 -15.81 3.02
C PRO A 155 9.57 -14.28 3.04
N PHE A 156 10.57 -13.76 3.76
CA PHE A 156 10.99 -12.36 3.70
C PHE A 156 12.21 -12.21 2.78
N ASP A 157 12.36 -11.06 2.13
CA ASP A 157 13.51 -10.74 1.30
C ASP A 157 14.58 -9.98 2.12
N VAL A 158 14.12 -9.04 2.95
CA VAL A 158 14.97 -8.13 3.74
C VAL A 158 14.57 -8.16 5.21
N PHE A 159 15.56 -8.18 6.10
CA PHE A 159 15.38 -8.03 7.55
C PHE A 159 15.94 -6.67 8.00
N LEU A 160 15.11 -5.84 8.65
CA LEU A 160 15.56 -4.59 9.26
C LEU A 160 15.83 -4.81 10.75
N CYS A 161 17.10 -4.71 11.15
CA CYS A 161 17.56 -4.84 12.52
C CYS A 161 17.89 -3.44 13.08
N TYR A 162 17.17 -3.01 14.12
CA TYR A 162 17.26 -1.65 14.65
C TYR A 162 16.68 -1.56 16.06
N LYS A 163 17.00 -0.51 16.83
CA LYS A 163 16.42 -0.30 18.16
C LYS A 163 15.07 0.42 18.05
N GLU A 164 13.95 -0.16 18.49
CA GLU A 164 12.63 0.52 18.39
C GLU A 164 12.47 1.68 19.38
N LYS A 165 12.70 1.43 20.69
CA LYS A 165 12.52 2.41 21.77
C LYS A 165 13.80 2.70 22.53
N ASP A 166 13.96 3.93 23.03
CA ASP A 166 15.05 4.33 23.92
C ASP A 166 14.74 3.98 25.39
N GLY A 167 15.61 4.40 26.31
CA GLY A 167 15.46 4.17 27.75
C GLY A 167 14.29 4.91 28.41
N GLN A 168 13.65 5.85 27.71
CA GLN A 168 12.45 6.58 28.16
C GLN A 168 11.16 6.00 27.56
N GLY A 169 11.27 5.00 26.66
CA GLY A 169 10.14 4.38 25.98
C GLY A 169 9.70 5.10 24.71
N GLU A 170 10.41 6.16 24.32
CA GLU A 170 10.18 6.94 23.10
C GLU A 170 10.87 6.29 21.90
N ARG A 171 10.42 6.62 20.68
CA ARG A 171 11.04 6.09 19.46
C ARG A 171 12.47 6.57 19.30
N THR A 172 13.36 5.66 18.90
CA THR A 172 14.72 6.05 18.52
C THR A 172 14.79 6.64 17.11
N PRO A 173 15.85 7.39 16.79
CA PRO A 173 16.20 7.73 15.40
C PRO A 173 16.38 6.51 14.49
N ASP A 174 16.89 5.39 15.01
CA ASP A 174 17.04 4.13 14.26
C ASP A 174 15.68 3.62 13.77
N SER A 175 14.65 3.71 14.61
CA SER A 175 13.27 3.33 14.25
C SER A 175 12.70 4.18 13.12
N VAL A 176 13.04 5.48 13.09
CA VAL A 176 12.59 6.38 12.02
C VAL A 176 13.27 6.03 10.71
N LEU A 177 14.59 5.85 10.73
CA LEU A 177 15.38 5.42 9.57
C LEU A 177 14.97 4.06 9.02
N ALA A 178 14.74 3.09 9.90
CA ALA A 178 14.27 1.76 9.52
C ALA A 178 12.86 1.83 8.89
N GLN A 179 12.00 2.73 9.37
CA GLN A 179 10.69 2.95 8.79
C GLN A 179 10.76 3.57 7.38
N GLU A 180 11.64 4.55 7.17
CA GLU A 180 11.91 5.11 5.83
C GLU A 180 12.38 4.01 4.87
N LEU A 181 13.36 3.21 5.28
CA LEU A 181 13.89 2.10 4.48
C LEU A 181 12.84 1.02 4.21
N TYR A 182 11.97 0.73 5.17
CA TYR A 182 10.86 -0.21 5.01
C TYR A 182 9.91 0.22 3.90
N TYR A 183 9.48 1.48 3.88
CA TYR A 183 8.55 1.97 2.86
C TYR A 183 9.18 1.93 1.46
N GLU A 184 10.43 2.38 1.32
CA GLU A 184 11.16 2.35 0.06
C GLU A 184 11.34 0.94 -0.52
N LEU A 185 11.68 -0.03 0.34
CA LEU A 185 11.83 -1.43 -0.07
C LEU A 185 10.49 -2.08 -0.40
N THR A 186 9.43 -1.76 0.36
CA THR A 186 8.07 -2.30 0.13
C THR A 186 7.46 -1.72 -1.14
N GLU A 187 7.69 -0.44 -1.45
CA GLU A 187 7.26 0.19 -2.73
C GLU A 187 7.91 -0.49 -3.94
N LYS A 188 9.14 -1.02 -3.78
CA LYS A 188 9.83 -1.83 -4.80
C LYS A 188 9.35 -3.28 -4.87
N GLY A 189 8.37 -3.67 -4.05
CA GLY A 189 7.76 -4.99 -4.04
C GLY A 189 8.49 -6.05 -3.22
N TYR A 190 9.46 -5.67 -2.37
CA TYR A 190 10.13 -6.62 -1.48
C TYR A 190 9.31 -6.85 -0.21
N ARG A 191 9.30 -8.09 0.28
CA ARG A 191 8.71 -8.43 1.58
C ARG A 191 9.73 -8.18 2.67
N VAL A 192 9.51 -7.14 3.47
CA VAL A 192 10.47 -6.67 4.47
C VAL A 192 10.00 -7.00 5.87
N PHE A 193 10.85 -7.66 6.65
CA PHE A 193 10.62 -7.80 8.07
C PHE A 193 10.97 -6.49 8.78
N PHE A 194 9.93 -5.80 9.25
CA PHE A 194 10.02 -4.60 10.06
C PHE A 194 9.25 -4.84 11.36
N SER A 195 9.98 -5.03 12.46
CA SER A 195 9.45 -5.55 13.72
C SER A 195 8.23 -4.77 14.23
N ARG A 196 8.22 -3.44 14.07
CA ARG A 196 7.07 -2.60 14.46
C ARG A 196 5.75 -2.99 13.81
N LEU A 197 5.73 -3.24 12.49
CA LEU A 197 4.50 -3.57 11.76
C LEU A 197 4.27 -5.08 11.70
N THR A 198 5.34 -5.85 11.54
CA THR A 198 5.26 -7.32 11.37
C THR A 198 4.84 -8.02 12.67
N LEU A 199 5.13 -7.39 13.82
CA LEU A 199 4.76 -7.90 15.15
C LEU A 199 3.57 -7.15 15.77
N GLU A 200 2.96 -6.21 15.05
CA GLU A 200 1.79 -5.47 15.52
C GLU A 200 0.61 -6.42 15.75
N GLY A 201 -0.06 -6.29 16.89
CA GLY A 201 -1.17 -7.18 17.29
C GLY A 201 -0.74 -8.57 17.79
N LYS A 202 0.55 -8.89 17.84
CA LYS A 202 1.07 -10.14 18.40
C LYS A 202 1.45 -9.97 19.87
N LEU A 203 1.32 -11.02 20.67
CA LEU A 203 1.75 -10.99 22.07
C LEU A 203 3.28 -11.08 22.13
N GLY A 204 3.94 -10.36 23.05
CA GLY A 204 5.40 -10.30 23.14
C GLY A 204 6.10 -11.66 23.30
N ILE A 205 5.41 -12.63 23.91
CA ILE A 205 5.89 -14.01 24.09
C ILE A 205 5.89 -14.80 22.76
N SER A 206 5.13 -14.33 21.76
CA SER A 206 4.96 -14.96 20.44
C SER A 206 5.76 -14.30 19.31
N TYR A 207 6.65 -13.36 19.61
CA TYR A 207 7.44 -12.67 18.57
C TYR A 207 8.51 -13.55 17.91
N GLU A 208 9.17 -14.38 18.71
CA GLU A 208 10.30 -15.18 18.25
C GLU A 208 10.01 -16.08 17.02
N PRO A 209 8.88 -16.79 16.87
CA PRO A 209 8.65 -17.60 15.67
C PRO A 209 8.67 -16.78 14.37
N TYR A 210 8.18 -15.54 14.40
CA TYR A 210 8.18 -14.65 13.23
C TYR A 210 9.56 -14.06 12.96
N ILE A 211 10.31 -13.73 14.01
CA ILE A 211 11.70 -13.26 13.89
C ILE A 211 12.56 -14.39 13.34
N PHE A 212 12.39 -15.62 13.82
CA PHE A 212 13.07 -16.79 13.32
C PHE A 212 12.75 -17.02 11.83
N ALA A 213 11.47 -16.98 11.44
CA ALA A 213 11.06 -17.09 10.04
C ALA A 213 11.76 -16.04 9.16
N ALA A 214 11.81 -14.79 9.62
CA ALA A 214 12.45 -13.70 8.91
C ALA A 214 13.97 -13.84 8.83
N LEU A 215 14.66 -14.22 9.91
CA LEU A 215 16.11 -14.46 9.90
C LEU A 215 16.50 -15.58 8.92
N GLN A 216 15.68 -16.63 8.83
CA GLN A 216 15.90 -17.76 7.93
C GLN A 216 15.61 -17.43 6.47
N SER A 217 14.51 -16.74 6.19
CA SER A 217 14.10 -16.45 4.81
C SER A 217 14.81 -15.24 4.19
N ALA A 218 15.03 -14.17 4.97
CA ALA A 218 15.64 -12.94 4.46
C ALA A 218 17.06 -13.23 3.95
N ARG A 219 17.34 -12.73 2.73
CA ARG A 219 18.66 -12.82 2.11
C ARG A 219 19.54 -11.65 2.51
N VAL A 220 18.94 -10.47 2.75
CA VAL A 220 19.67 -9.27 3.17
C VAL A 220 19.19 -8.83 4.55
N MET A 221 20.12 -8.59 5.48
CA MET A 221 19.86 -7.88 6.73
C MET A 221 20.49 -6.49 6.66
N VAL A 222 19.73 -5.46 7.02
CA VAL A 222 20.24 -4.10 7.21
C VAL A 222 20.21 -3.78 8.71
N VAL A 223 21.39 -3.53 9.28
CA VAL A 223 21.52 -3.13 10.69
C VAL A 223 21.60 -1.61 10.73
N VAL A 224 20.51 -0.96 11.17
CA VAL A 224 20.40 0.51 11.23
C VAL A 224 20.78 0.99 12.63
N THR A 225 21.73 1.91 12.72
CA THR A 225 22.19 2.43 14.02
C THR A 225 22.63 3.89 13.96
N THR A 226 22.20 4.70 14.93
CA THR A 226 22.74 6.06 15.13
C THR A 226 23.56 6.20 16.41
N ARG A 227 23.65 5.15 17.25
CA ARG A 227 24.42 5.15 18.50
C ARG A 227 25.02 3.78 18.80
N ALA A 228 26.24 3.76 19.33
CA ALA A 228 26.90 2.53 19.76
C ALA A 228 26.09 1.75 20.83
N GLU A 229 25.34 2.44 21.67
CA GLU A 229 24.45 1.82 22.66
C GLU A 229 23.32 1.01 21.99
N TYR A 230 22.76 1.50 20.89
CA TYR A 230 21.59 0.89 20.24
C TYR A 230 21.94 -0.39 19.51
N VAL A 231 23.05 -0.41 18.76
CA VAL A 231 23.55 -1.63 18.11
C VAL A 231 23.99 -2.72 19.11
N ASN A 232 24.35 -2.32 20.33
CA ASN A 232 24.71 -3.22 21.43
C ASN A 232 23.53 -3.57 22.35
N ALA A 233 22.33 -3.05 22.09
CA ALA A 233 21.15 -3.40 22.87
C ALA A 233 20.91 -4.93 22.78
N PRO A 234 20.50 -5.61 23.88
CA PRO A 234 20.44 -7.07 23.94
C PRO A 234 19.69 -7.71 22.75
N TRP A 235 18.54 -7.14 22.39
CA TRP A 235 17.69 -7.63 21.31
C TRP A 235 18.33 -7.43 19.91
N VAL A 236 18.80 -6.22 19.63
CA VAL A 236 19.44 -5.86 18.34
C VAL A 236 20.69 -6.73 18.14
N LYS A 237 21.50 -6.88 19.18
CA LYS A 237 22.66 -7.75 19.20
C LYS A 237 22.32 -9.21 18.97
N ASN A 238 21.23 -9.70 19.56
CA ASN A 238 20.76 -11.07 19.35
C ASN A 238 20.40 -11.32 17.88
N GLU A 239 19.72 -10.39 17.21
CA GLU A 239 19.34 -10.53 15.79
C GLU A 239 20.55 -10.55 14.85
N TRP A 240 21.40 -9.51 14.89
CA TRP A 240 22.52 -9.43 13.94
C TRP A 240 23.59 -10.49 14.18
N SER A 241 23.83 -10.89 15.43
CA SER A 241 24.83 -11.95 15.72
C SER A 241 24.37 -13.33 15.24
N ARG A 242 23.07 -13.64 15.36
CA ARG A 242 22.47 -14.85 14.78
C ARG A 242 22.58 -14.86 13.27
N TYR A 243 22.31 -13.72 12.64
CA TYR A 243 22.41 -13.59 11.19
C TYR A 243 23.86 -13.75 10.69
N LEU A 244 24.83 -13.15 11.38
CA LEU A 244 26.26 -13.38 11.10
C LEU A 244 26.67 -14.84 11.27
N ALA A 245 26.08 -15.56 12.23
CA ALA A 245 26.36 -16.99 12.41
C ALA A 245 25.89 -17.82 11.21
N LEU A 246 24.74 -17.50 10.60
CA LEU A 246 24.25 -18.14 9.36
C LEU A 246 25.21 -17.88 8.19
N ILE A 247 25.69 -16.63 8.05
CA ILE A 247 26.70 -16.27 7.04
C ILE A 247 27.99 -17.09 7.23
N ARG A 248 28.48 -17.21 8.47
CA ARG A 248 29.68 -18.02 8.80
C ARG A 248 29.50 -19.52 8.55
N GLN A 249 28.26 -20.01 8.59
CA GLN A 249 27.89 -21.39 8.26
C GLN A 249 27.81 -21.64 6.74
N GLY A 250 27.99 -20.59 5.92
CA GLY A 250 28.03 -20.69 4.46
C GLY A 250 26.70 -20.45 3.76
N GLU A 251 25.71 -19.87 4.45
CA GLU A 251 24.45 -19.47 3.81
C GLU A 251 24.64 -18.25 2.90
N ASP A 252 23.93 -18.20 1.76
CA ASP A 252 23.91 -17.06 0.83
C ASP A 252 23.10 -15.90 1.43
N LYS A 253 23.72 -15.20 2.38
CA LYS A 253 23.14 -14.09 3.11
C LYS A 253 24.11 -12.91 3.17
N VAL A 254 23.56 -11.71 3.17
CA VAL A 254 24.32 -10.45 3.22
C VAL A 254 23.87 -9.63 4.40
N LEU A 255 24.82 -9.12 5.19
CA LEU A 255 24.55 -8.17 6.26
C LEU A 255 25.20 -6.82 5.92
N ILE A 256 24.41 -5.75 5.97
CA ILE A 256 24.83 -4.38 5.67
C ILE A 256 24.70 -3.55 6.95
N PRO A 257 25.82 -3.17 7.61
CA PRO A 257 25.78 -2.20 8.69
C PRO A 257 25.56 -0.80 8.10
N ALA A 258 24.48 -0.13 8.47
CA ALA A 258 24.14 1.22 8.03
C ALA A 258 24.09 2.16 9.24
N TYR A 259 25.00 3.15 9.29
CA TYR A 259 25.14 4.06 10.42
C TYR A 259 24.87 5.51 10.04
N ARG A 260 24.33 6.31 10.97
CA ARG A 260 24.16 7.77 10.79
C ARG A 260 24.63 8.52 12.03
N ASP A 261 25.24 9.69 11.83
CA ASP A 261 25.58 10.63 12.92
C ASP A 261 26.46 10.02 14.04
N MET A 262 27.22 8.97 13.74
CA MET A 262 28.12 8.30 14.68
C MET A 262 29.45 7.91 14.02
N ASP A 263 30.47 7.71 14.85
CA ASP A 263 31.78 7.24 14.40
C ASP A 263 31.73 5.72 14.10
N PRO A 264 32.06 5.26 12.88
CA PRO A 264 32.05 3.85 12.52
C PRO A 264 33.01 3.00 13.37
N TYR A 265 34.06 3.57 13.97
CA TYR A 265 34.97 2.85 14.87
C TYR A 265 34.31 2.46 16.20
N THR A 266 33.13 2.99 16.50
CA THR A 266 32.35 2.62 17.70
C THR A 266 31.41 1.44 17.46
N LEU A 267 31.31 0.95 16.22
CA LEU A 267 30.59 -0.28 15.90
C LEU A 267 31.30 -1.49 16.53
N PRO A 268 30.55 -2.55 16.90
CA PRO A 268 31.13 -3.83 17.29
C PRO A 268 32.14 -4.32 16.24
N GLU A 269 33.25 -4.91 16.67
CA GLU A 269 34.35 -5.36 15.81
C GLU A 269 33.86 -6.27 14.67
N GLU A 270 32.86 -7.11 14.96
CA GLU A 270 32.25 -8.01 14.00
C GLU A 270 31.53 -7.26 12.87
N LEU A 271 30.87 -6.14 13.17
CA LEU A 271 30.18 -5.31 12.18
C LEU A 271 31.14 -4.33 11.49
N ALA A 272 32.14 -3.82 12.21
CA ALA A 272 33.17 -2.93 11.67
C ALA A 272 34.05 -3.62 10.61
N SER A 273 34.19 -4.96 10.71
CA SER A 273 34.88 -5.76 9.69
C SER A 273 34.14 -5.84 8.36
N LEU A 274 32.84 -5.52 8.34
CA LEU A 274 32.03 -5.43 7.14
C LEU A 274 32.12 -4.01 6.56
N GLN A 275 31.81 -3.86 5.26
CA GLN A 275 31.80 -2.56 4.60
C GLN A 275 30.60 -1.72 5.10
N ALA A 276 30.78 -1.09 6.27
CA ALA A 276 29.78 -0.25 6.90
C ALA A 276 29.47 0.98 6.04
N GLN A 277 28.20 1.35 6.03
CA GLN A 277 27.60 2.25 5.07
C GLN A 277 27.07 3.50 5.79
N ASP A 278 27.48 4.68 5.34
CA ASP A 278 27.21 5.97 5.99
C ASP A 278 25.94 6.63 5.45
N MET A 279 24.87 6.60 6.25
CA MET A 279 23.56 7.14 5.91
C MET A 279 23.50 8.67 5.90
N GLY A 280 24.54 9.37 6.35
CA GLY A 280 24.60 10.83 6.32
C GLY A 280 24.95 11.40 4.94
N LYS A 281 25.40 10.56 3.99
CA LYS A 281 25.80 10.99 2.66
C LYS A 281 24.58 11.24 1.76
N LEU A 282 24.60 12.33 1.01
CA LEU A 282 23.62 12.62 -0.04
C LEU A 282 23.59 11.46 -1.07
N GLY A 283 22.40 10.97 -1.40
CA GLY A 283 22.21 9.84 -2.32
C GLY A 283 22.40 8.45 -1.70
N PHE A 284 22.82 8.37 -0.44
CA PHE A 284 23.08 7.10 0.24
C PHE A 284 21.90 6.13 0.19
N MET A 285 20.69 6.60 0.46
CA MET A 285 19.50 5.74 0.45
C MET A 285 19.30 5.08 -0.91
N GLN A 286 19.59 5.79 -2.01
CA GLN A 286 19.54 5.21 -3.36
C GLN A 286 20.64 4.16 -3.56
N ASP A 287 21.87 4.46 -3.14
CA ASP A 287 23.00 3.51 -3.22
C ASP A 287 22.75 2.24 -2.41
N LEU A 288 22.19 2.39 -1.20
CA LEU A 288 21.81 1.27 -0.34
C LEU A 288 20.71 0.44 -0.99
N LEU A 289 19.66 1.06 -1.52
CA LEU A 289 18.57 0.37 -2.21
C LEU A 289 19.05 -0.35 -3.48
N GLU A 290 19.96 0.27 -4.25
CA GLU A 290 20.59 -0.38 -5.40
C GLU A 290 21.49 -1.55 -4.98
N GLY A 291 22.24 -1.39 -3.88
CA GLY A 291 23.06 -2.44 -3.29
C GLY A 291 22.20 -3.64 -2.87
N ILE A 292 21.13 -3.39 -2.12
CA ILE A 292 20.15 -4.40 -1.72
C ILE A 292 19.55 -5.06 -2.97
N GLN A 293 19.15 -4.27 -3.97
CA GLN A 293 18.62 -4.81 -5.22
C GLN A 293 19.63 -5.68 -5.97
N LYS A 294 20.93 -5.38 -5.97
CA LYS A 294 21.95 -6.26 -6.57
C LYS A 294 22.05 -7.59 -5.85
N PHE A 295 21.97 -7.58 -4.52
CA PHE A 295 21.98 -8.80 -3.73
C PHE A 295 20.66 -9.56 -3.80
N LEU A 296 19.53 -8.92 -4.09
CA LEU A 296 18.23 -9.57 -4.24
C LEU A 296 17.93 -9.99 -5.70
N ARG A 297 18.51 -9.30 -6.68
CA ARG A 297 18.51 -9.73 -8.08
C ARG A 297 19.30 -11.02 -8.16
N ARG A 298 18.60 -12.10 -8.47
CA ARG A 298 19.23 -13.21 -9.19
C ARG A 298 19.59 -12.66 -10.57
N GLU A 299 20.87 -12.41 -10.81
CA GLU A 299 21.36 -12.50 -12.18
C GLU A 299 20.97 -13.89 -12.72
N PRO A 300 20.65 -14.03 -14.01
CA PRO A 300 20.55 -15.35 -14.62
C PRO A 300 21.95 -15.96 -14.61
N ASP A 301 22.32 -16.58 -13.50
CA ASP A 301 23.62 -17.22 -13.35
C ASP A 301 23.72 -18.42 -14.29
N ASP A 302 24.76 -18.34 -15.09
CA ASP A 302 25.44 -19.42 -15.77
C ASP A 302 25.86 -20.46 -14.71
N ASP A 303 25.20 -21.61 -14.77
CA ASP A 303 25.55 -22.91 -14.20
C ASP A 303 25.77 -23.08 -12.67
N GLY A 304 24.97 -23.99 -12.08
CA GLY A 304 25.45 -24.86 -10.99
C GLY A 304 24.64 -24.96 -9.70
N GLY A 305 23.37 -25.43 -9.71
CA GLY A 305 22.84 -26.20 -8.56
C GLY A 305 21.39 -26.01 -8.07
N ARG A 306 20.42 -26.59 -8.79
CA ARG A 306 19.17 -27.24 -8.32
C ARG A 306 18.14 -26.44 -7.49
N THR A 307 17.17 -25.83 -8.19
CA THR A 307 15.78 -26.34 -8.32
C THR A 307 15.20 -25.81 -9.64
N GLY A 308 15.15 -26.65 -10.68
CA GLY A 308 14.69 -26.25 -12.01
C GLY A 308 13.16 -26.06 -12.10
N PRO A 309 12.66 -25.37 -13.14
CA PRO A 309 11.23 -25.23 -13.41
C PRO A 309 10.59 -26.62 -13.59
N THR A 310 9.47 -26.87 -12.91
CA THR A 310 8.73 -28.14 -13.00
C THR A 310 8.11 -28.31 -14.39
N ALA A 311 7.83 -29.57 -14.79
CA ALA A 311 7.21 -29.88 -16.08
C ALA A 311 5.90 -29.11 -16.33
N SER A 312 5.10 -28.89 -15.28
CA SER A 312 3.86 -28.10 -15.35
C SER A 312 4.11 -26.62 -15.68
N THR A 313 5.17 -26.01 -15.13
CA THR A 313 5.53 -24.62 -15.42
C THR A 313 6.05 -24.45 -16.85
N LEU A 314 6.81 -25.42 -17.35
CA LEU A 314 7.30 -25.42 -18.73
C LEU A 314 6.15 -25.65 -19.72
N THR A 315 5.21 -26.54 -19.40
CA THR A 315 4.00 -26.76 -20.19
C THR A 315 3.15 -25.50 -20.25
N LYS A 316 2.96 -24.79 -19.13
CA LYS A 316 2.23 -23.51 -19.11
C LYS A 316 2.91 -22.45 -19.99
N ARG A 317 4.25 -22.35 -19.96
CA ARG A 317 5.01 -21.44 -20.84
C ARG A 317 4.88 -21.81 -22.31
N GLY A 318 4.88 -23.10 -22.63
CA GLY A 318 4.63 -23.58 -23.99
C GLY A 318 3.23 -23.20 -24.50
N MET A 319 2.20 -23.29 -23.65
CA MET A 319 0.84 -22.89 -23.99
C MET A 319 0.72 -21.38 -24.25
N LEU A 320 1.36 -20.55 -23.42
CA LEU A 320 1.40 -19.10 -23.65
C LEU A 320 2.08 -18.75 -24.99
N ALA A 321 3.19 -19.43 -25.32
CA ALA A 321 3.85 -19.25 -26.61
C ALA A 321 2.96 -19.67 -27.80
N LEU A 322 2.07 -20.67 -27.64
CA LEU A 322 1.08 -21.03 -28.66
C LEU A 322 0.02 -19.94 -28.86
N GLU A 323 -0.42 -19.27 -27.78
CA GLU A 323 -1.37 -18.15 -27.85
C GLU A 323 -0.77 -16.97 -28.62
N ASP A 324 0.50 -16.65 -28.35
CA ASP A 324 1.28 -15.65 -29.07
C ASP A 324 1.57 -16.04 -30.53
N GLY A 325 1.43 -17.33 -30.86
CA GLY A 325 1.68 -17.88 -32.19
C GLY A 325 3.15 -18.19 -32.48
N ASP A 326 4.01 -18.19 -31.44
CA ASP A 326 5.39 -18.64 -31.54
C ASP A 326 5.47 -20.16 -31.33
N PHE A 327 5.17 -20.89 -32.41
CA PHE A 327 5.17 -22.35 -32.41
C PHE A 327 6.55 -22.98 -32.16
N ALA A 328 7.64 -22.27 -32.46
CA ALA A 328 9.00 -22.78 -32.28
C ALA A 328 9.43 -22.70 -30.81
N ALA A 329 9.15 -21.57 -30.16
CA ALA A 329 9.37 -21.42 -28.72
C ALA A 329 8.46 -22.38 -27.93
N ALA A 330 7.20 -22.52 -28.35
CA ALA A 330 6.27 -23.47 -27.75
C ALA A 330 6.78 -24.91 -27.78
N ASP A 331 7.25 -25.38 -28.95
CA ASP A 331 7.78 -26.74 -29.09
C ASP A 331 8.98 -27.02 -28.18
N ALA A 332 9.89 -26.04 -28.07
CA ALA A 332 11.06 -26.13 -27.20
C ALA A 332 10.67 -26.19 -25.71
N HIS A 333 9.64 -25.47 -25.29
CA HIS A 333 9.13 -25.53 -23.93
C HIS A 333 8.45 -26.87 -23.62
N PHE A 334 7.70 -27.44 -24.57
CA PHE A 334 7.09 -28.76 -24.38
C PHE A 334 8.11 -29.91 -24.41
N GLU A 335 9.15 -29.85 -25.26
CA GLU A 335 10.24 -30.85 -25.18
C GLU A 335 10.92 -30.80 -23.81
N ARG A 336 11.25 -29.61 -23.32
CA ARG A 336 11.84 -29.46 -21.98
C ARG A 336 10.89 -29.93 -20.89
N ALA A 337 9.58 -29.68 -21.01
CA ALA A 337 8.60 -30.21 -20.07
C ALA A 337 8.63 -31.74 -20.03
N LEU A 338 8.73 -32.39 -21.18
CA LEU A 338 8.79 -33.85 -21.32
C LEU A 338 10.14 -34.44 -20.87
N ASP A 339 11.23 -33.67 -20.93
CA ASP A 339 12.52 -34.04 -20.32
C ASP A 339 12.42 -34.08 -18.78
N HIS A 340 11.56 -33.24 -18.20
CA HIS A 340 11.33 -33.18 -16.75
C HIS A 340 10.27 -34.19 -16.28
N ASP A 341 9.15 -34.33 -16.98
CA ASP A 341 8.13 -35.35 -16.73
C ASP A 341 7.65 -35.96 -18.06
N PRO A 342 8.12 -37.18 -18.39
CA PRO A 342 7.76 -37.87 -19.62
C PRO A 342 6.27 -38.25 -19.72
N GLU A 343 5.52 -38.20 -18.61
CA GLU A 343 4.09 -38.54 -18.52
C GLU A 343 3.18 -37.30 -18.57
N GLU A 344 3.73 -36.08 -18.71
CA GLU A 344 2.96 -34.84 -18.81
C GLU A 344 2.10 -34.81 -20.08
N ALA A 345 0.83 -35.20 -19.94
CA ALA A 345 -0.11 -35.36 -21.05
C ALA A 345 -0.34 -34.07 -21.82
N MET A 346 -0.36 -32.93 -21.12
CA MET A 346 -0.67 -31.63 -21.73
C MET A 346 0.51 -31.13 -22.58
N ALA A 347 1.74 -31.50 -22.27
CA ALA A 347 2.90 -31.21 -23.12
C ALA A 347 2.81 -31.94 -24.47
N TYR A 348 2.35 -33.20 -24.50
CA TYR A 348 2.09 -33.90 -25.75
C TYR A 348 0.93 -33.29 -26.55
N VAL A 349 -0.10 -32.76 -25.90
CA VAL A 349 -1.17 -31.99 -26.56
C VAL A 349 -0.59 -30.70 -27.16
N GLY A 350 0.24 -29.98 -26.42
CA GLY A 350 0.95 -28.80 -26.91
C GLY A 350 1.80 -29.08 -28.15
N LYS A 351 2.58 -30.17 -28.16
CA LYS A 351 3.35 -30.60 -29.35
C LYS A 351 2.44 -30.98 -30.53
N LEU A 352 1.30 -31.61 -30.27
CA LEU A 352 0.30 -31.90 -31.30
C LEU A 352 -0.29 -30.59 -31.88
N MET A 353 -0.45 -29.55 -31.06
CA MET A 353 -0.91 -28.24 -31.49
C MET A 353 0.15 -27.52 -32.33
N VAL A 354 1.44 -27.62 -31.96
CA VAL A 354 2.57 -27.16 -32.78
C VAL A 354 2.56 -27.86 -34.16
N GLU A 355 2.43 -29.19 -34.20
CA GLU A 355 2.36 -29.96 -35.45
C GLU A 355 1.22 -29.48 -36.37
N ARG A 356 0.09 -29.09 -35.78
CA ARG A 356 -1.11 -28.63 -36.48
C ARG A 356 -1.15 -27.12 -36.71
N LYS A 357 -0.21 -26.36 -36.12
CA LYS A 357 -0.21 -24.89 -36.09
C LYS A 357 -1.52 -24.30 -35.59
N VAL A 358 -2.08 -24.90 -34.53
CA VAL A 358 -3.30 -24.41 -33.86
C VAL A 358 -2.94 -23.82 -32.51
N LYS A 359 -3.70 -22.81 -32.08
CA LYS A 359 -3.45 -22.08 -30.83
C LYS A 359 -4.22 -22.64 -29.64
N VAL A 360 -5.34 -23.33 -29.89
CA VAL A 360 -6.24 -23.85 -28.84
C VAL A 360 -6.50 -25.36 -29.05
N PRO A 361 -6.53 -26.19 -27.98
CA PRO A 361 -6.71 -27.64 -28.11
C PRO A 361 -8.00 -28.05 -28.83
N SER A 362 -9.09 -27.30 -28.67
CA SER A 362 -10.39 -27.55 -29.31
C SER A 362 -10.35 -27.41 -30.83
N ASP A 363 -9.37 -26.68 -31.38
CA ASP A 363 -9.21 -26.48 -32.82
C ASP A 363 -8.56 -27.69 -33.52
N LEU A 364 -8.02 -28.66 -32.75
CA LEU A 364 -7.43 -29.89 -33.30
C LEU A 364 -8.42 -30.72 -34.13
N GLY A 365 -9.73 -30.59 -33.91
CA GLY A 365 -10.79 -31.32 -34.62
C GLY A 365 -11.28 -30.69 -35.94
N ARG A 366 -10.83 -29.47 -36.29
CA ARG A 366 -11.45 -28.69 -37.37
C ARG A 366 -11.02 -29.09 -38.79
N ALA A 367 -9.74 -29.41 -39.00
CA ALA A 367 -9.23 -29.82 -40.32
C ALA A 367 -7.89 -30.56 -40.24
N GLY A 368 -7.75 -31.67 -40.96
CA GLY A 368 -6.47 -32.39 -41.05
C GLY A 368 -6.62 -33.91 -41.17
N LYS A 369 -5.47 -34.60 -41.16
CA LYS A 369 -5.42 -36.08 -41.03
C LYS A 369 -5.91 -36.51 -39.64
N PRO A 370 -6.48 -37.72 -39.47
CA PRO A 370 -6.86 -38.24 -38.15
C PRO A 370 -5.73 -38.12 -37.12
N LEU A 371 -6.05 -37.71 -35.90
CA LEU A 371 -5.06 -37.44 -34.85
C LEU A 371 -4.34 -38.72 -34.40
N GLU A 372 -5.00 -39.88 -34.50
CA GLU A 372 -4.42 -41.21 -34.25
C GLU A 372 -3.11 -41.49 -35.01
N THR A 373 -2.94 -40.82 -36.16
CA THR A 373 -1.71 -40.96 -36.96
C THR A 373 -0.49 -40.29 -36.32
N SER A 374 -0.69 -39.31 -35.42
CA SER A 374 0.41 -38.65 -34.71
C SER A 374 0.89 -39.49 -33.51
N PRO A 375 2.21 -39.66 -33.32
CA PRO A 375 2.75 -40.30 -32.12
C PRO A 375 2.46 -39.49 -30.85
N ASN A 376 2.36 -38.16 -30.95
CA ASN A 376 2.08 -37.28 -29.82
C ASN A 376 0.64 -37.42 -29.32
N TYR A 377 -0.33 -37.61 -30.23
CA TYR A 377 -1.71 -37.94 -29.85
C TYR A 377 -1.83 -39.24 -29.06
N ARG A 378 -1.15 -40.31 -29.51
CA ARG A 378 -1.18 -41.61 -28.82
C ARG A 378 -0.60 -41.55 -27.41
N LYS A 379 0.42 -40.71 -27.20
CA LYS A 379 1.01 -40.48 -25.87
C LYS A 379 0.12 -39.57 -25.02
N ALA A 380 -0.43 -38.50 -25.59
CA ALA A 380 -1.38 -37.62 -24.91
C ALA A 380 -2.59 -38.40 -24.38
N VAL A 381 -3.23 -39.23 -25.21
CA VAL A 381 -4.39 -40.07 -24.80
C VAL A 381 -4.02 -41.13 -23.76
N ARG A 382 -2.76 -41.61 -23.75
CA ARG A 382 -2.29 -42.62 -22.79
C ARG A 382 -2.15 -42.06 -21.39
N PHE A 383 -1.66 -40.82 -21.26
CA PHE A 383 -1.36 -40.19 -19.98
C PHE A 383 -2.42 -39.18 -19.54
N ALA A 384 -3.37 -38.82 -20.41
CA ALA A 384 -4.45 -37.89 -20.11
C ALA A 384 -5.41 -38.43 -19.05
N ASP A 385 -5.92 -37.50 -18.23
CA ASP A 385 -7.09 -37.75 -17.38
C ASP A 385 -8.37 -38.02 -18.21
N PRO A 386 -9.46 -38.50 -17.60
CA PRO A 386 -10.68 -38.85 -18.32
C PRO A 386 -11.33 -37.69 -19.10
N GLU A 387 -11.17 -36.44 -18.66
CA GLU A 387 -11.76 -35.28 -19.33
C GLU A 387 -10.97 -34.89 -20.57
N LEU A 388 -9.65 -34.77 -20.44
CA LEU A 388 -8.74 -34.46 -21.53
C LEU A 388 -8.74 -35.57 -22.60
N LYS A 389 -8.81 -36.83 -22.17
CA LYS A 389 -8.94 -37.98 -23.08
C LYS A 389 -10.22 -37.89 -23.92
N LYS A 390 -11.35 -37.59 -23.28
CA LYS A 390 -12.65 -37.45 -23.97
C LYS A 390 -12.64 -36.30 -24.97
N LEU A 391 -11.97 -35.18 -24.66
CA LEU A 391 -11.78 -34.06 -25.58
C LEU A 391 -10.99 -34.49 -26.82
N LEU A 392 -9.86 -35.17 -26.64
CA LEU A 392 -9.00 -35.63 -27.73
C LEU A 392 -9.66 -36.69 -28.62
N GLU A 393 -10.42 -37.62 -28.04
CA GLU A 393 -11.20 -38.61 -28.77
C GLU A 393 -12.29 -37.95 -29.62
N ASN A 394 -13.03 -36.99 -29.06
CA ASN A 394 -14.06 -36.23 -29.79
C ASN A 394 -13.46 -35.42 -30.97
N CYS A 395 -12.33 -34.75 -30.76
CA CYS A 395 -11.62 -34.05 -31.84
C CYS A 395 -11.20 -35.00 -32.98
N ASN A 396 -10.75 -36.21 -32.65
CA ASN A 396 -10.36 -37.21 -33.64
C ASN A 396 -11.58 -37.80 -34.39
N GLU A 397 -12.69 -38.04 -33.69
CA GLU A 397 -13.95 -38.49 -34.30
C GLU A 397 -14.51 -37.46 -35.30
N GLN A 398 -14.44 -36.16 -34.99
CA GLN A 398 -14.84 -35.09 -35.90
C GLN A 398 -14.07 -35.14 -37.23
N LEU A 399 -12.75 -35.36 -37.18
CA LEU A 399 -11.92 -35.49 -38.37
C LEU A 399 -12.23 -36.77 -39.17
N LEU A 400 -12.49 -37.88 -38.48
CA LEU A 400 -12.88 -39.14 -39.13
C LEU A 400 -14.25 -39.02 -39.82
N ALA A 401 -15.21 -38.34 -39.18
CA ALA A 401 -16.53 -38.08 -39.75
C ALA A 401 -16.44 -37.18 -40.99
N ALA A 402 -15.67 -36.08 -40.91
CA ALA A 402 -15.42 -35.19 -42.04
C ALA A 402 -14.78 -35.93 -43.23
N ARG A 403 -13.84 -36.84 -42.97
CA ARG A 403 -13.21 -37.65 -44.00
C ARG A 403 -14.16 -38.66 -44.64
N ARG A 404 -15.00 -39.36 -43.85
CA ARG A 404 -16.03 -40.27 -44.38
C ARG A 404 -17.01 -39.53 -45.29
N ALA A 405 -17.42 -38.31 -44.91
CA ALA A 405 -18.28 -37.46 -45.72
C ALA A 405 -17.60 -37.04 -47.05
N LEU A 406 -16.30 -36.70 -47.01
CA LEU A 406 -15.53 -36.37 -48.20
C LEU A 406 -15.33 -37.59 -49.13
N GLU A 407 -15.04 -38.77 -48.58
CA GLU A 407 -14.89 -40.01 -49.35
C GLU A 407 -16.21 -40.44 -50.00
N GLN A 408 -17.35 -40.23 -49.35
CA GLN A 408 -18.69 -40.42 -49.93
C GLN A 408 -18.97 -39.42 -51.07
N GLN A 409 -18.55 -38.16 -50.94
CA GLN A 409 -18.66 -37.16 -52.01
C GLN A 409 -17.76 -37.49 -53.22
N LEU A 410 -16.58 -38.05 -52.98
CA LEU A 410 -15.62 -38.40 -54.04
C LEU A 410 -16.00 -39.69 -54.77
N THR A 411 -16.57 -40.66 -54.06
CA THR A 411 -17.08 -41.92 -54.66
C THR A 411 -18.42 -41.75 -55.40
N GLY A 412 -19.18 -40.69 -55.09
CA GLY A 412 -20.45 -40.34 -55.77
C GLY A 412 -20.32 -39.52 -57.07
N ARG A 413 -19.11 -39.19 -57.54
CA ARG A 413 -18.92 -38.36 -58.75
C ARG A 413 -18.34 -39.19 -59.91
N PRO A 414 -19.01 -39.29 -61.07
CA PRO A 414 -18.42 -39.91 -62.27
C PRO A 414 -17.30 -39.01 -62.84
N ALA A 415 -16.18 -39.64 -63.22
CA ALA A 415 -14.97 -38.98 -63.68
C ALA A 415 -15.17 -38.28 -65.05
N VAL A 416 -14.87 -36.98 -65.13
CA VAL A 416 -14.71 -36.26 -66.42
C VAL A 416 -13.51 -35.30 -66.40
N ALA A 417 -12.52 -35.72 -67.20
CA ALA A 417 -11.60 -35.00 -68.09
C ALA A 417 -10.87 -33.70 -67.69
N GLN A 418 -9.55 -33.76 -67.93
CA GLN A 418 -8.52 -32.73 -67.90
C GLN A 418 -8.63 -31.71 -69.05
N ASN A 419 -8.11 -30.49 -68.80
CA ASN A 419 -7.39 -29.56 -69.69
C ASN A 419 -7.96 -28.13 -69.70
N ALA A 420 -7.16 -27.15 -69.23
CA ALA A 420 -6.76 -25.94 -69.98
C ALA A 420 -6.04 -24.92 -69.06
N ALA A 421 -4.93 -24.38 -69.56
CA ALA A 421 -4.04 -23.39 -68.94
C ALA A 421 -4.53 -21.93 -69.16
N PRO A 422 -3.94 -20.91 -68.48
CA PRO A 422 -4.54 -19.59 -68.27
C PRO A 422 -4.11 -18.51 -69.28
N GLN A 423 -4.92 -17.48 -69.48
CA GLN A 423 -4.58 -16.27 -70.24
C GLN A 423 -4.95 -14.95 -69.51
N LYS A 424 -4.24 -13.89 -69.94
CA LYS A 424 -3.85 -12.64 -69.28
C LYS A 424 -4.80 -11.45 -69.57
N THR A 425 -4.81 -10.46 -68.64
CA THR A 425 -4.94 -8.95 -68.72
C THR A 425 -5.61 -8.27 -69.95
N PRO A 426 -6.28 -7.07 -69.86
CA PRO A 426 -5.68 -5.83 -69.32
C PRO A 426 -6.60 -4.67 -68.82
N THR A 427 -5.93 -3.57 -68.49
CA THR A 427 -6.24 -2.22 -67.97
C THR A 427 -7.17 -1.29 -68.80
N ARG A 428 -7.75 -0.26 -68.15
CA ARG A 428 -7.94 1.08 -68.77
C ARG A 428 -8.15 2.26 -67.79
N TYR A 429 -7.45 3.37 -68.12
CA TYR A 429 -7.52 4.76 -67.62
C TYR A 429 -8.66 5.57 -68.26
N VAL A 430 -9.16 6.64 -67.60
CA VAL A 430 -9.57 7.94 -68.22
C VAL A 430 -9.37 9.12 -67.23
N ARG A 431 -9.08 10.31 -67.77
CA ARG A 431 -8.64 11.61 -67.23
C ARG A 431 -9.71 12.69 -67.54
N GLN A 432 -9.82 13.80 -66.78
CA GLN A 432 -10.06 15.16 -67.32
C GLN A 432 -10.02 16.32 -66.28
N ASP A 433 -9.02 17.19 -66.48
CA ASP A 433 -8.85 18.68 -66.44
C ASP A 433 -9.74 19.68 -65.65
N LYS A 434 -9.04 20.75 -65.16
CA LYS A 434 -9.50 22.03 -64.55
C LYS A 434 -9.95 23.09 -65.58
N PRO A 435 -10.48 24.27 -65.14
CA PRO A 435 -9.64 25.49 -65.12
C PRO A 435 -9.91 26.50 -63.97
N VAL A 436 -9.30 27.70 -64.08
CA VAL A 436 -8.81 28.66 -63.05
C VAL A 436 -9.49 30.05 -63.18
N LYS A 437 -9.59 30.88 -62.10
CA LYS A 437 -9.05 32.29 -61.98
C LYS A 437 -9.70 33.23 -60.92
N THR A 438 -8.81 33.85 -60.10
CA THR A 438 -8.67 35.29 -59.64
C THR A 438 -9.87 36.10 -59.07
N GLY A 439 -9.77 36.98 -58.06
CA GLY A 439 -8.66 37.54 -57.26
C GLY A 439 -9.09 38.76 -56.39
N SER A 440 -8.11 39.30 -55.63
CA SER A 440 -7.91 40.70 -55.11
C SER A 440 -8.58 41.27 -53.82
N LEU A 441 -7.73 41.42 -52.78
CA LEU A 441 -7.18 42.64 -52.10
C LEU A 441 -8.01 43.65 -51.26
N GLY A 442 -7.48 43.93 -50.05
CA GLY A 442 -7.41 45.24 -49.34
C GLY A 442 -8.14 45.31 -47.98
N VAL A 443 -7.71 45.89 -46.85
CA VAL A 443 -6.60 46.77 -46.37
C VAL A 443 -6.66 46.77 -44.81
N ILE A 444 -5.61 46.40 -44.05
CA ILE A 444 -4.74 47.19 -43.12
C ILE A 444 -5.41 48.16 -42.09
N LEU A 445 -5.14 47.98 -40.77
CA LEU A 445 -4.45 48.92 -39.82
C LEU A 445 -5.10 49.28 -38.42
N LEU A 446 -4.33 48.96 -37.34
CA LEU A 446 -4.01 49.63 -36.04
C LEU A 446 -5.04 50.07 -34.94
N VAL A 447 -4.64 49.80 -33.67
CA VAL A 447 -4.36 50.71 -32.50
C VAL A 447 -4.75 49.99 -31.18
N LEU A 448 -3.82 49.43 -30.37
CA LEU A 448 -3.02 49.99 -29.25
C LEU A 448 -3.79 50.57 -28.04
N LEU A 449 -3.66 49.87 -26.89
CA LEU A 449 -3.29 50.33 -25.54
C LEU A 449 -3.93 51.59 -24.90
N GLY A 450 -4.49 51.43 -23.68
CA GLY A 450 -4.93 52.56 -22.83
C GLY A 450 -5.26 52.21 -21.37
N LEU A 451 -4.21 52.06 -20.55
CA LEU A 451 -3.99 52.51 -19.14
C LEU A 451 -5.09 52.50 -18.05
N MET A 452 -4.66 51.99 -16.89
CA MET A 452 -5.13 52.24 -15.51
C MET A 452 -5.28 53.74 -15.15
N LEU A 453 -6.17 54.08 -14.19
CA LEU A 453 -5.85 54.56 -12.82
C LEU A 453 -7.04 55.24 -12.09
N LEU A 454 -7.21 54.80 -10.82
CA LEU A 454 -7.43 55.57 -9.58
C LEU A 454 -8.77 56.26 -9.25
N GLY A 455 -9.22 56.03 -8.00
CA GLY A 455 -10.18 56.89 -7.29
C GLY A 455 -10.58 56.40 -5.90
N VAL A 456 -9.70 56.54 -4.91
CA VAL A 456 -9.99 56.39 -3.46
C VAL A 456 -10.36 57.76 -2.89
N LEU A 457 -11.42 57.87 -2.06
CA LEU A 457 -11.41 58.47 -0.70
C LEU A 457 -12.80 58.91 -0.19
N LEU A 458 -12.85 58.98 1.15
CA LEU A 458 -13.85 59.54 2.09
C LEU A 458 -14.85 58.48 2.63
N GLY A 459 -14.96 58.20 3.93
CA GLY A 459 -14.35 58.75 5.13
C GLY A 459 -14.91 58.04 6.38
N SER A 460 -14.10 57.96 7.44
CA SER A 460 -14.44 57.37 8.76
C SER A 460 -15.51 58.18 9.51
N PRO A 461 -16.10 57.64 10.59
CA PRO A 461 -15.49 57.93 11.89
C PRO A 461 -15.47 56.76 12.89
N SER A 462 -14.45 56.86 13.75
CA SER A 462 -14.18 56.12 14.98
C SER A 462 -15.19 56.34 16.11
N SER A 463 -15.37 55.33 16.96
CA SER A 463 -15.75 55.52 18.37
C SER A 463 -15.05 54.50 19.27
N SER A 464 -14.46 54.99 20.36
CA SER A 464 -13.63 54.30 21.34
C SER A 464 -14.37 53.98 22.66
N THR A 465 -14.18 52.74 23.16
CA THR A 465 -14.13 52.24 24.57
C THR A 465 -15.38 52.35 25.49
N PRO A 466 -15.52 51.57 26.62
CA PRO A 466 -14.61 50.58 27.23
C PRO A 466 -15.26 49.22 27.69
N SER A 467 -14.39 48.27 28.06
CA SER A 467 -14.50 47.24 29.12
C SER A 467 -15.83 46.50 29.39
N SER A 468 -15.81 45.16 29.32
CA SER A 468 -15.88 44.26 30.48
C SER A 468 -16.12 42.83 30.02
N SER A 469 -15.28 41.92 30.49
CA SER A 469 -15.42 40.48 30.40
C SER A 469 -16.62 40.01 31.22
N PRO A 470 -17.39 39.04 30.72
CA PRO A 470 -17.93 37.98 31.53
C PRO A 470 -17.29 36.67 31.10
N GLU A 471 -16.61 36.02 32.03
CA GLU A 471 -16.34 34.59 31.98
C GLU A 471 -17.66 33.86 31.75
N SER A 472 -17.87 33.35 30.54
CA SER A 472 -18.94 32.41 30.24
C SER A 472 -18.42 31.02 30.55
N SER A 473 -18.70 30.55 31.75
CA SER A 473 -18.64 29.12 32.09
C SER A 473 -19.47 28.34 31.06
N ALA A 474 -18.80 27.42 30.36
CA ALA A 474 -19.50 26.41 29.58
C ALA A 474 -20.43 25.63 30.53
N PRO A 475 -21.68 25.34 30.14
CA PRO A 475 -22.53 24.47 30.93
C PRO A 475 -21.82 23.10 31.08
N PRO A 476 -21.83 22.48 32.27
CA PRO A 476 -21.24 21.16 32.43
C PRO A 476 -21.97 20.19 31.50
N ALA A 477 -21.20 19.36 30.79
CA ALA A 477 -21.72 18.25 30.02
C ALA A 477 -22.66 17.40 30.90
N PRO A 478 -23.73 16.80 30.34
CA PRO A 478 -24.63 15.94 31.10
C PRO A 478 -23.81 14.88 31.84
N SER A 479 -23.88 14.90 33.18
CA SER A 479 -23.19 13.93 34.01
C SER A 479 -24.03 12.66 34.05
N PHE A 480 -23.65 11.68 33.23
CA PHE A 480 -24.24 10.34 33.28
C PHE A 480 -23.80 9.63 34.57
N THR A 481 -24.71 8.90 35.18
CA THR A 481 -24.40 7.96 36.26
C THR A 481 -23.63 6.75 35.72
N ALA A 482 -22.92 6.03 36.58
CA ALA A 482 -22.18 4.82 36.17
C ALA A 482 -23.10 3.73 35.57
N GLU A 483 -24.36 3.66 36.03
CA GLU A 483 -25.37 2.74 35.47
C GLU A 483 -25.81 3.18 34.07
N GLU A 484 -26.07 4.47 33.85
CA GLU A 484 -26.40 5.02 32.53
C GLU A 484 -25.24 4.85 31.53
N MET A 485 -24.00 5.05 31.98
CA MET A 485 -22.80 4.82 31.16
C MET A 485 -22.60 3.35 30.79
N SER A 486 -22.95 2.43 31.71
CA SER A 486 -22.91 1.00 31.42
C SER A 486 -24.00 0.58 30.43
N GLN A 487 -25.18 1.20 30.51
CA GLN A 487 -26.27 0.93 29.57
C GLN A 487 -25.95 1.48 28.17
N LEU A 488 -25.47 2.72 28.07
CA LEU A 488 -25.03 3.31 26.80
C LEU A 488 -23.94 2.47 26.12
N TYR A 489 -23.04 1.88 26.92
CA TYR A 489 -22.01 0.98 26.39
C TYR A 489 -22.58 -0.33 25.86
N ALA A 490 -23.51 -0.96 26.59
CA ALA A 490 -24.19 -2.17 26.14
C ALA A 490 -25.00 -1.93 24.85
N ASP A 491 -25.71 -0.80 24.79
CA ASP A 491 -26.47 -0.38 23.62
C ASP A 491 -25.55 -0.15 22.41
N ALA A 492 -24.38 0.46 22.62
CA ALA A 492 -23.39 0.66 21.56
C ALA A 492 -22.88 -0.66 20.97
N ILE A 493 -22.56 -1.65 21.79
CA ILE A 493 -22.14 -2.99 21.32
C ILE A 493 -23.25 -3.63 20.49
N GLN A 494 -24.49 -3.56 20.98
CA GLN A 494 -25.64 -4.16 20.30
C GLN A 494 -25.91 -3.50 18.93
N LEU A 495 -25.78 -2.17 18.85
CA LEU A 495 -25.97 -1.42 17.60
C LEU A 495 -24.87 -1.70 16.57
N VAL A 496 -23.63 -1.93 17.02
CA VAL A 496 -22.50 -2.33 16.16
C VAL A 496 -22.75 -3.72 15.56
N GLU A 497 -23.27 -4.66 16.36
CA GLU A 497 -23.64 -6.00 15.87
C GLU A 497 -24.81 -5.98 14.88
N GLN A 498 -25.77 -5.08 15.11
CA GLN A 498 -26.95 -4.90 14.25
C GLN A 498 -26.69 -4.07 12.99
N GLY A 499 -25.52 -3.40 12.89
CA GLY A 499 -25.19 -2.49 11.80
C GLY A 499 -26.07 -1.23 11.77
N SER A 500 -26.61 -0.80 12.92
CA SER A 500 -27.50 0.35 13.04
C SER A 500 -26.71 1.63 13.36
N TYR A 501 -26.03 2.15 12.34
CA TYR A 501 -25.03 3.21 12.49
C TYR A 501 -25.59 4.60 12.85
N ASP A 502 -26.84 4.90 12.47
CA ASP A 502 -27.48 6.20 12.74
C ASP A 502 -27.77 6.43 14.23
N GLU A 503 -28.18 5.37 14.94
CA GLU A 503 -28.38 5.41 16.39
C GLU A 503 -27.03 5.40 17.12
N LEU A 504 -26.09 4.59 16.64
CA LEU A 504 -24.73 4.50 17.18
C LEU A 504 -24.00 5.85 17.15
N LYS A 505 -24.19 6.63 16.08
CA LYS A 505 -23.64 7.98 15.90
C LYS A 505 -23.98 8.94 17.04
N ARG A 506 -25.14 8.78 17.68
CA ARG A 506 -25.58 9.61 18.82
C ARG A 506 -24.96 9.16 20.14
N ILE A 507 -24.55 7.90 20.24
CA ILE A 507 -24.04 7.30 21.47
C ILE A 507 -22.51 7.43 21.56
N LEU A 508 -21.81 7.29 20.44
CA LEU A 508 -20.34 7.31 20.38
C LEU A 508 -19.66 8.54 21.03
N PRO A 509 -20.18 9.77 20.95
CA PRO A 509 -19.58 10.93 21.62
C PRO A 509 -19.62 10.87 23.15
N HIS A 510 -20.49 10.02 23.72
CA HIS A 510 -20.66 9.89 25.16
C HIS A 510 -19.83 8.76 25.78
N LEU A 511 -19.28 7.84 24.98
CA LEU A 511 -18.47 6.72 25.47
C LEU A 511 -17.08 7.18 25.95
N THR A 512 -16.55 6.48 26.95
CA THR A 512 -15.18 6.71 27.44
C THR A 512 -14.12 6.17 26.48
N GLN A 513 -12.88 6.66 26.59
CA GLN A 513 -11.76 6.19 25.74
C GLN A 513 -11.51 4.68 25.85
N GLN A 514 -11.70 4.09 27.03
CA GLN A 514 -11.57 2.64 27.23
C GLN A 514 -12.66 1.85 26.51
N GLN A 515 -13.90 2.31 26.58
CA GLN A 515 -15.04 1.70 25.87
C GLN A 515 -14.93 1.85 24.36
N ARG A 516 -14.45 3.01 23.88
CA ARG A 516 -14.13 3.24 22.46
C ARG A 516 -13.03 2.28 21.97
N ALA A 517 -12.05 1.93 22.80
CA ALA A 517 -11.00 0.97 22.42
C ALA A 517 -11.52 -0.47 22.17
N GLU A 518 -12.70 -0.83 22.70
CA GLU A 518 -13.34 -2.12 22.45
C GLU A 518 -14.29 -2.08 21.23
N VAL A 519 -14.97 -0.95 21.00
CA VAL A 519 -15.94 -0.79 19.90
C VAL A 519 -15.28 -0.42 18.56
N ASP A 520 -14.31 0.49 18.57
CA ASP A 520 -13.70 1.06 17.36
C ASP A 520 -13.04 -0.01 16.44
N PRO A 521 -12.32 -1.04 16.93
CA PRO A 521 -11.74 -2.08 16.09
C PRO A 521 -12.77 -2.86 15.26
N THR A 522 -13.96 -3.08 15.82
CA THR A 522 -15.06 -3.78 15.13
C THR A 522 -15.61 -2.91 14.00
N LEU A 523 -15.83 -1.62 14.27
CA LEU A 523 -16.26 -0.65 13.26
C LEU A 523 -15.22 -0.48 12.14
N ILE A 524 -13.92 -0.50 12.45
CA ILE A 524 -12.85 -0.47 11.45
C ILE A 524 -12.90 -1.71 10.56
N THR A 525 -13.04 -2.89 11.16
CA THR A 525 -13.15 -4.15 10.41
C THR A 525 -14.35 -4.11 9.48
N GLN A 526 -15.52 -3.72 9.98
CA GLN A 526 -16.74 -3.57 9.16
C GLN A 526 -16.55 -2.53 8.05
N ALA A 527 -15.93 -1.38 8.33
CA ALA A 527 -15.64 -0.37 7.31
C ALA A 527 -14.69 -0.91 6.22
N ARG A 528 -13.66 -1.68 6.60
CA ARG A 528 -12.73 -2.32 5.65
C ARG A 528 -13.42 -3.40 4.82
N GLU A 529 -14.28 -4.21 5.43
CA GLU A 529 -15.07 -5.21 4.71
C GLU A 529 -15.97 -4.56 3.67
N ARG A 530 -16.67 -3.48 4.04
CA ARG A 530 -17.49 -2.68 3.12
C ARG A 530 -16.65 -2.07 2.00
N TYR A 531 -15.48 -1.53 2.34
CA TYR A 531 -14.53 -1.00 1.37
C TYR A 531 -14.05 -2.08 0.38
N SER A 532 -13.70 -3.26 0.87
CA SER A 532 -13.29 -4.42 0.04
C SER A 532 -14.44 -4.97 -0.81
N ALA A 533 -15.68 -4.84 -0.35
CA ALA A 533 -16.88 -5.18 -1.10
C ALA A 533 -17.32 -4.08 -2.09
N LEU A 534 -16.56 -2.99 -2.23
CA LEU A 534 -16.88 -1.81 -3.05
C LEU A 534 -18.14 -1.05 -2.59
N ASP A 535 -18.62 -1.31 -1.38
CA ASP A 535 -19.72 -0.58 -0.73
C ASP A 535 -19.16 0.68 -0.04
N PHE A 536 -18.75 1.65 -0.86
CA PHE A 536 -18.02 2.82 -0.38
C PHE A 536 -18.86 3.76 0.49
N SER A 537 -20.18 3.83 0.33
CA SER A 537 -21.03 4.64 1.23
C SER A 537 -21.08 4.06 2.64
N ALA A 538 -21.30 2.75 2.76
CA ALA A 538 -21.28 2.12 4.07
C ALA A 538 -19.88 2.25 4.71
N ALA A 539 -18.81 1.97 3.95
CA ALA A 539 -17.44 2.12 4.43
C ALA A 539 -17.13 3.55 4.90
N PHE A 540 -17.56 4.56 4.13
CA PHE A 540 -17.35 5.97 4.43
C PHE A 540 -18.13 6.39 5.67
N SER A 541 -19.40 5.99 5.76
CA SER A 541 -20.28 6.29 6.89
C SER A 541 -19.75 5.69 8.19
N ILE A 542 -19.37 4.41 8.17
CA ILE A 542 -18.85 3.69 9.35
C ILE A 542 -17.52 4.29 9.81
N SER A 543 -16.57 4.49 8.89
CA SER A 543 -15.26 5.08 9.23
C SER A 543 -15.36 6.53 9.70
N GLY A 544 -16.36 7.28 9.24
CA GLY A 544 -16.66 8.65 9.66
C GLY A 544 -17.15 8.77 11.11
N LEU A 545 -17.66 7.69 11.69
CA LEU A 545 -18.13 7.69 13.09
C LEU A 545 -16.99 7.81 14.11
N ILE A 546 -15.79 7.36 13.75
CA ILE A 546 -14.66 7.12 14.66
C ILE A 546 -13.36 7.74 14.14
N LEU A 547 -13.44 8.95 13.58
CA LEU A 547 -12.29 9.66 12.96
C LEU A 547 -11.16 10.02 13.93
N ASP A 548 -11.41 9.97 15.23
CA ASP A 548 -10.39 10.08 16.27
C ASP A 548 -9.44 8.87 16.28
N ASN A 549 -9.87 7.72 15.77
CA ASN A 549 -9.04 6.54 15.56
C ASN A 549 -8.18 6.65 14.28
N ALA A 550 -6.88 6.41 14.39
CA ALA A 550 -5.92 6.59 13.29
C ALA A 550 -6.16 5.68 12.07
N GLU A 551 -6.65 4.46 12.28
CA GLU A 551 -6.92 3.52 11.20
C GLU A 551 -8.21 3.86 10.46
N ALA A 552 -9.29 4.12 11.20
CA ALA A 552 -10.55 4.57 10.61
C ALA A 552 -10.35 5.88 9.86
N ARG A 553 -9.57 6.80 10.44
CA ARG A 553 -9.10 8.01 9.78
C ARG A 553 -8.35 7.69 8.49
N SER A 554 -7.33 6.84 8.53
CA SER A 554 -6.56 6.46 7.34
C SER A 554 -7.46 5.88 6.25
N LEU A 555 -8.37 4.97 6.60
CA LEU A 555 -9.34 4.39 5.69
C LEU A 555 -10.30 5.44 5.13
N HIS A 556 -10.92 6.25 5.98
CA HIS A 556 -11.83 7.33 5.62
C HIS A 556 -11.18 8.33 4.66
N PHE A 557 -9.98 8.79 4.99
CA PHE A 557 -9.23 9.74 4.16
C PHE A 557 -8.61 9.07 2.93
N SER A 558 -8.31 7.77 2.94
CA SER A 558 -7.93 7.05 1.72
C SER A 558 -9.10 6.98 0.75
N MET A 559 -10.32 6.74 1.23
CA MET A 559 -11.53 6.87 0.43
C MET A 559 -11.71 8.30 -0.06
N GLN A 560 -11.57 9.31 0.81
CA GLN A 560 -11.60 10.72 0.37
C GLN A 560 -10.52 11.03 -0.67
N ARG A 561 -9.33 10.43 -0.59
CA ARG A 561 -8.23 10.60 -1.54
C ARG A 561 -8.49 9.88 -2.85
N VAL A 562 -9.07 8.69 -2.84
CA VAL A 562 -9.54 7.98 -4.04
C VAL A 562 -10.63 8.80 -4.71
N PHE A 563 -11.63 9.27 -3.94
CA PHE A 563 -12.66 10.18 -4.43
C PHE A 563 -12.09 11.53 -4.87
N ALA A 564 -11.07 12.07 -4.21
CA ALA A 564 -10.42 13.33 -4.59
C ALA A 564 -9.47 13.19 -5.79
N GLN A 565 -8.76 12.08 -5.97
CA GLN A 565 -7.95 11.77 -7.15
C GLN A 565 -8.82 11.53 -8.38
N LEU A 566 -10.05 11.04 -8.19
CA LEU A 566 -11.08 11.02 -9.21
C LEU A 566 -11.57 12.45 -9.59
N LEU A 567 -11.18 13.50 -8.85
CA LEU A 567 -11.86 14.81 -8.86
C LEU A 567 -10.95 16.05 -8.80
N SER A 568 -9.62 15.90 -8.74
CA SER A 568 -8.72 17.03 -8.53
C SER A 568 -8.25 17.62 -9.84
N THR A 569 -9.05 18.48 -10.47
CA THR A 569 -8.47 19.44 -11.43
C THR A 569 -9.11 20.82 -11.32
N SER A 570 -8.31 21.77 -10.85
CA SER A 570 -8.46 23.19 -11.14
C SER A 570 -8.46 23.44 -12.65
N GLY A 571 -9.20 24.44 -13.11
CA GLY A 571 -9.17 24.98 -14.47
C GLY A 571 -10.41 24.68 -15.31
N ASN A 572 -10.77 23.41 -15.49
CA ASN A 572 -11.85 23.04 -16.42
C ASN A 572 -12.80 21.94 -15.91
N LEU A 573 -12.52 21.26 -14.80
CA LEU A 573 -13.39 20.21 -14.27
C LEU A 573 -14.53 20.83 -13.44
N VAL A 574 -15.76 20.60 -13.90
CA VAL A 574 -17.00 21.05 -13.28
C VAL A 574 -17.43 20.10 -12.17
N ALA A 575 -17.32 18.78 -12.39
CA ALA A 575 -17.60 17.72 -11.40
C ALA A 575 -17.10 16.35 -11.93
N THR A 576 -16.85 15.39 -11.04
CA THR A 576 -16.79 13.95 -11.35
C THR A 576 -17.81 13.21 -10.50
N LEU A 577 -18.57 12.30 -11.09
CA LEU A 577 -19.59 11.52 -10.41
C LEU A 577 -19.28 10.02 -10.59
N PRO A 578 -19.34 9.18 -9.54
CA PRO A 578 -19.41 7.75 -9.72
C PRO A 578 -20.68 7.41 -10.51
N PHE A 579 -20.59 6.49 -11.46
CA PHE A 579 -21.67 6.15 -12.38
C PHE A 579 -21.83 4.64 -12.47
N THR A 580 -23.07 4.16 -12.45
CA THR A 580 -23.41 2.73 -12.59
C THR A 580 -24.53 2.48 -13.62
N GLY A 581 -24.97 3.53 -14.34
CA GLY A 581 -26.06 3.48 -15.31
C GLY A 581 -25.59 3.24 -16.76
N GLU A 582 -26.55 3.10 -17.68
CA GLU A 582 -26.27 2.98 -19.13
C GLU A 582 -26.41 4.31 -19.88
N GLU A 583 -27.27 5.24 -19.40
CA GLU A 583 -27.62 6.48 -20.08
C GLU A 583 -27.51 7.70 -19.13
N PHE A 584 -26.77 8.71 -19.56
CA PHE A 584 -26.58 10.00 -18.89
C PHE A 584 -27.08 11.11 -19.81
N SER A 585 -27.92 12.04 -19.36
CA SER A 585 -28.43 13.12 -20.22
C SER A 585 -28.01 14.50 -19.70
N LEU A 586 -27.49 15.36 -20.60
CA LEU A 586 -27.27 16.80 -20.33
C LEU A 586 -28.27 17.63 -21.10
N TYR A 587 -28.81 18.67 -20.47
CA TYR A 587 -29.77 19.59 -21.07
C TYR A 587 -29.15 20.96 -21.30
N ASP A 588 -29.10 21.50 -22.51
CA ASP A 588 -28.37 22.77 -22.78
C ASP A 588 -28.96 24.07 -22.17
N GLY A 589 -29.82 23.99 -21.14
CA GLY A 589 -30.51 25.14 -20.54
C GLY A 589 -31.59 25.75 -21.44
N GLN A 590 -31.67 25.38 -22.73
CA GLN A 590 -32.76 25.70 -23.65
C GLN A 590 -33.74 24.55 -23.86
N GLY A 591 -33.56 23.44 -23.11
CA GLY A 591 -34.44 22.29 -23.14
C GLY A 591 -34.09 21.25 -24.20
N ASN A 592 -32.95 21.38 -24.90
CA ASN A 592 -32.46 20.30 -25.75
C ASN A 592 -31.66 19.31 -24.90
N SER A 593 -32.05 18.04 -24.94
CA SER A 593 -31.35 16.95 -24.27
C SER A 593 -30.36 16.28 -25.21
N SER A 594 -29.10 16.19 -24.80
CA SER A 594 -28.14 15.25 -25.35
C SER A 594 -28.08 14.05 -24.41
N SER A 595 -28.45 12.86 -24.89
CA SER A 595 -28.30 11.62 -24.14
C SER A 595 -26.99 10.94 -24.56
N PHE A 596 -26.20 10.61 -23.56
CA PHE A 596 -24.85 10.06 -23.63
C PHE A 596 -24.89 8.65 -23.06
N TYR A 597 -24.33 7.68 -23.76
CA TYR A 597 -24.31 6.31 -23.31
C TYR A 597 -22.89 5.96 -22.86
N PHE A 598 -22.75 5.63 -21.58
CA PHE A 598 -21.47 5.30 -20.95
C PHE A 598 -21.56 3.93 -20.26
N GLU A 599 -21.69 2.88 -21.07
CA GLU A 599 -21.79 1.50 -20.57
C GLU A 599 -20.49 1.09 -19.86
N GLY A 600 -20.58 0.66 -18.60
CA GLY A 600 -19.43 0.17 -17.82
C GLY A 600 -18.49 1.25 -17.27
N ALA A 601 -18.89 2.53 -17.31
CA ALA A 601 -18.18 3.62 -16.64
C ALA A 601 -18.18 3.42 -15.10
N GLN A 602 -17.04 3.64 -14.45
CA GLN A 602 -16.90 3.72 -12.99
C GLN A 602 -16.99 5.17 -12.50
N SER A 603 -16.56 6.11 -13.32
CA SER A 603 -16.61 7.54 -13.00
C SER A 603 -16.78 8.38 -14.27
N ILE A 604 -17.46 9.51 -14.15
CA ILE A 604 -17.65 10.50 -15.22
C ILE A 604 -17.13 11.84 -14.74
N SER A 605 -16.15 12.43 -15.43
CA SER A 605 -15.62 13.79 -15.26
C SER A 605 -16.23 14.73 -16.30
N LEU A 606 -16.81 15.83 -15.86
CA LEU A 606 -17.39 16.87 -16.70
C LEU A 606 -16.42 18.03 -16.77
N PHE A 607 -15.97 18.36 -17.98
CA PHE A 607 -15.12 19.49 -18.27
C PHE A 607 -15.91 20.64 -18.89
N SER A 608 -15.28 21.79 -19.14
CA SER A 608 -15.92 22.95 -19.77
C SER A 608 -16.42 22.70 -21.19
N ASP A 609 -15.79 21.78 -21.93
CA ASP A 609 -16.05 21.50 -23.34
C ASP A 609 -16.47 20.06 -23.65
N CYS A 610 -16.38 19.15 -22.66
CA CYS A 610 -16.65 17.73 -22.86
C CYS A 610 -16.98 16.99 -21.57
N ALA A 611 -17.60 15.82 -21.72
CA ALA A 611 -17.70 14.80 -20.68
C ALA A 611 -16.71 13.67 -20.98
N ALA A 612 -16.01 13.16 -19.97
CA ALA A 612 -15.19 11.97 -20.10
C ALA A 612 -15.53 10.98 -18.99
N ALA A 613 -15.41 9.68 -19.25
CA ALA A 613 -15.71 8.61 -18.32
C ALA A 613 -14.57 7.59 -18.29
N ILE A 614 -14.18 7.16 -17.09
CA ILE A 614 -13.25 6.04 -16.90
C ILE A 614 -14.08 4.78 -16.68
N CYS A 615 -13.84 3.75 -17.48
CA CYS A 615 -14.55 2.48 -17.42
C CYS A 615 -13.90 1.50 -16.44
N GLY A 616 -14.61 0.44 -16.07
CA GLY A 616 -14.12 -0.55 -15.10
C GLY A 616 -12.84 -1.29 -15.48
N ASP A 617 -12.54 -1.34 -16.77
CA ASP A 617 -11.30 -1.86 -17.33
C ASP A 617 -10.18 -0.81 -17.45
N GLY A 618 -10.40 0.41 -16.95
CA GLY A 618 -9.47 1.54 -17.04
C GLY A 618 -9.40 2.21 -18.42
N SER A 619 -10.28 1.86 -19.36
CA SER A 619 -10.45 2.59 -20.62
C SER A 619 -11.19 3.92 -20.42
N VAL A 620 -11.08 4.83 -21.40
CA VAL A 620 -11.67 6.17 -21.31
C VAL A 620 -12.58 6.44 -22.50
N ILE A 621 -13.80 6.87 -22.21
CA ILE A 621 -14.77 7.35 -23.20
C ILE A 621 -14.87 8.86 -23.04
N CYS A 622 -14.77 9.64 -24.12
CA CYS A 622 -14.92 11.09 -24.05
C CYS A 622 -15.79 11.62 -25.17
N GLN A 623 -16.75 12.48 -24.81
CA GLN A 623 -17.74 13.06 -25.71
C GLN A 623 -17.76 14.58 -25.56
N PRO A 624 -17.66 15.35 -26.66
CA PRO A 624 -17.70 16.80 -26.61
C PRO A 624 -19.15 17.28 -26.47
N PHE A 625 -19.34 18.47 -25.88
CA PHE A 625 -20.66 19.11 -25.85
C PHE A 625 -21.05 19.71 -27.20
N GLU A 626 -20.06 20.12 -28.01
CA GLU A 626 -20.27 20.61 -29.36
C GLU A 626 -19.83 19.56 -30.40
N ALA A 627 -20.70 19.28 -31.38
CA ALA A 627 -20.41 18.36 -32.46
C ALA A 627 -19.21 18.87 -33.30
N GLY A 628 -18.20 18.03 -33.49
CA GLY A 628 -17.00 18.36 -34.27
C GLY A 628 -15.90 19.07 -33.47
N ALA A 629 -16.03 19.22 -32.15
CA ALA A 629 -14.98 19.80 -31.30
C ALA A 629 -13.70 18.96 -31.24
N PHE A 630 -13.80 17.65 -31.47
CA PHE A 630 -12.67 16.71 -31.42
C PHE A 630 -12.16 16.33 -32.81
N SER A 631 -10.84 16.29 -32.94
CA SER A 631 -10.15 15.80 -34.12
C SER A 631 -10.35 14.29 -34.29
N PRO A 632 -10.29 13.74 -35.52
CA PRO A 632 -10.27 12.30 -35.72
C PRO A 632 -9.08 11.61 -35.02
N GLY A 633 -7.95 12.32 -34.90
CA GLY A 633 -6.76 11.84 -34.19
C GLY A 633 -7.00 11.65 -32.69
N PHE A 634 -7.76 12.56 -32.06
CA PHE A 634 -8.14 12.47 -30.65
C PHE A 634 -8.79 11.12 -30.30
N GLN A 635 -9.81 10.74 -31.08
CA GLN A 635 -10.55 9.50 -30.83
C GLN A 635 -9.67 8.25 -31.03
N SER A 636 -8.79 8.28 -32.03
CA SER A 636 -7.83 7.20 -32.25
C SER A 636 -6.83 7.06 -31.10
N GLU A 637 -6.31 8.18 -30.56
CA GLU A 637 -5.37 8.17 -29.44
C GLU A 637 -6.05 7.71 -28.15
N LEU A 638 -7.23 8.24 -27.84
CA LEU A 638 -8.00 7.91 -26.64
C LEU A 638 -8.39 6.42 -26.59
N SER A 639 -8.74 5.82 -27.74
CA SER A 639 -9.11 4.40 -27.83
C SER A 639 -8.01 3.43 -27.38
N GLN A 640 -6.75 3.88 -27.30
CA GLN A 640 -5.59 3.09 -26.87
C GLN A 640 -5.32 3.19 -25.36
N TRP A 641 -6.04 4.06 -24.64
CA TRP A 641 -5.83 4.26 -23.22
C TRP A 641 -6.39 3.09 -22.40
N ARG A 642 -5.60 2.62 -21.44
CA ARG A 642 -5.92 1.52 -20.52
C ARG A 642 -5.32 1.85 -19.16
N ASP A 643 -5.86 1.24 -18.11
CA ASP A 643 -5.41 1.41 -16.73
C ASP A 643 -5.35 2.89 -16.28
N THR A 644 -6.28 3.71 -16.77
CA THR A 644 -6.36 5.13 -16.42
C THR A 644 -6.91 5.27 -15.00
N ALA A 645 -6.21 6.03 -14.16
CA ALA A 645 -6.57 6.30 -12.78
C ALA A 645 -7.28 7.66 -12.61
N SER A 646 -6.83 8.69 -13.33
CA SER A 646 -7.45 10.02 -13.30
C SER A 646 -7.26 10.78 -14.61
N LEU A 647 -8.08 11.83 -14.80
CA LEU A 647 -8.11 12.64 -16.01
C LEU A 647 -7.90 14.12 -15.71
N VAL A 648 -7.21 14.81 -16.62
CA VAL A 648 -7.03 16.26 -16.61
C VAL A 648 -7.34 16.82 -17.98
N SER A 649 -8.20 17.83 -18.04
CA SER A 649 -8.56 18.50 -19.29
C SER A 649 -7.97 19.90 -19.35
N LEU A 650 -7.26 20.18 -20.44
CA LEU A 650 -6.83 21.51 -20.82
C LEU A 650 -7.68 22.00 -22.03
N SER A 651 -7.42 23.21 -22.49
CA SER A 651 -8.17 23.85 -23.59
C SER A 651 -8.09 23.09 -24.93
N ASP A 652 -6.98 22.39 -25.18
CA ASP A 652 -6.68 21.74 -26.44
C ASP A 652 -6.33 20.25 -26.32
N CYS A 653 -6.28 19.70 -25.11
CA CYS A 653 -5.93 18.30 -24.88
C CYS A 653 -6.60 17.70 -23.64
N LEU A 654 -6.60 16.37 -23.60
CA LEU A 654 -6.95 15.55 -22.45
C LEU A 654 -5.70 14.75 -22.04
N LEU A 655 -5.41 14.72 -20.76
CA LEU A 655 -4.32 13.97 -20.15
C LEU A 655 -4.89 12.92 -19.20
N GLY A 656 -4.25 11.74 -19.17
CA GLY A 656 -4.66 10.63 -18.32
C GLY A 656 -3.50 10.13 -17.49
N LEU A 657 -3.62 10.15 -16.17
CA LEU A 657 -2.67 9.51 -15.28
C LEU A 657 -2.97 8.01 -15.25
N ARG A 658 -1.98 7.17 -15.59
CA ARG A 658 -2.10 5.72 -15.51
C ARG A 658 -1.72 5.21 -14.13
N ARG A 659 -2.22 4.02 -13.77
CA ARG A 659 -1.92 3.36 -12.49
C ARG A 659 -0.44 3.02 -12.29
N ASP A 660 0.33 2.90 -13.36
CA ASP A 660 1.78 2.67 -13.32
C ASP A 660 2.60 3.97 -13.09
N GLY A 661 1.92 5.11 -12.93
CA GLY A 661 2.53 6.42 -12.70
C GLY A 661 3.06 7.11 -13.97
N THR A 662 2.68 6.65 -15.15
CA THR A 662 2.94 7.33 -16.44
C THR A 662 1.75 8.20 -16.87
N VAL A 663 1.96 9.12 -17.81
CA VAL A 663 0.92 10.06 -18.30
C VAL A 663 0.66 9.86 -19.79
N ALA A 664 -0.62 9.67 -20.13
CA ALA A 664 -1.11 9.63 -21.51
C ALA A 664 -1.60 11.02 -21.95
N TYR A 665 -1.50 11.31 -23.25
CA TYR A 665 -1.92 12.57 -23.87
C TYR A 665 -2.79 12.29 -25.10
N ALA A 666 -3.87 13.06 -25.26
CA ALA A 666 -4.73 13.04 -26.43
C ALA A 666 -5.08 14.48 -26.86
N GLY A 667 -4.72 14.86 -28.09
CA GLY A 667 -4.94 16.21 -28.60
C GLY A 667 -6.36 16.40 -29.13
N LYS A 668 -7.15 17.30 -28.54
CA LYS A 668 -8.56 17.52 -28.90
C LYS A 668 -8.71 18.19 -30.25
N ARG A 669 -7.85 19.15 -30.63
CA ARG A 669 -7.99 19.95 -31.86
C ARG A 669 -6.89 19.66 -32.89
N ASN A 670 -7.18 19.88 -34.17
CA ASN A 670 -6.17 19.79 -35.23
C ASN A 670 -5.11 20.89 -35.01
N GLY A 671 -3.85 20.50 -34.84
CA GLY A 671 -2.75 21.43 -34.58
C GLY A 671 -2.61 21.85 -33.10
N SER A 672 -3.16 21.07 -32.16
CA SER A 672 -2.85 21.18 -30.72
C SER A 672 -1.34 21.21 -30.48
N ASP A 673 -0.90 22.03 -29.53
CA ASP A 673 0.54 22.19 -29.28
C ASP A 673 1.15 20.87 -28.78
N GLY A 674 2.16 20.39 -29.51
CA GLY A 674 2.88 19.16 -29.19
C GLY A 674 3.82 19.32 -28.00
N SER A 675 4.08 20.54 -27.53
CA SER A 675 5.01 20.81 -26.43
C SER A 675 4.65 20.05 -25.15
N ILE A 676 3.36 20.06 -24.76
CA ILE A 676 2.88 19.31 -23.59
C ILE A 676 3.03 17.81 -23.83
N ARG A 677 2.67 17.32 -25.02
CA ARG A 677 2.80 15.90 -25.39
C ARG A 677 4.25 15.43 -25.25
N GLU A 678 5.20 16.17 -25.81
CA GLU A 678 6.62 15.85 -25.74
C GLU A 678 7.11 15.84 -24.28
N ALA A 679 6.74 16.87 -23.49
CA ALA A 679 7.14 16.97 -22.10
C ALA A 679 6.60 15.81 -21.24
N VAL A 680 5.30 15.47 -21.35
CA VAL A 680 4.68 14.43 -20.52
C VAL A 680 5.04 13.01 -20.98
N SER A 681 5.49 12.82 -22.21
CA SER A 681 5.87 11.49 -22.73
C SER A 681 7.01 10.82 -21.95
N GLY A 682 7.86 11.62 -21.30
CA GLY A 682 8.94 11.14 -20.42
C GLY A 682 8.56 11.07 -18.94
N TRP A 683 7.33 11.44 -18.56
CA TRP A 683 6.92 11.46 -17.16
C TRP A 683 6.62 10.04 -16.66
N SER A 684 7.26 9.69 -15.56
CA SER A 684 7.04 8.48 -14.78
C SER A 684 7.05 8.82 -13.29
N ARG A 685 6.57 7.89 -12.45
CA ARG A 685 6.45 8.08 -11.00
C ARG A 685 5.51 9.23 -10.62
N VAL A 686 4.52 9.55 -11.45
CA VAL A 686 3.52 10.57 -11.16
C VAL A 686 2.44 9.96 -10.26
N VAL A 687 2.09 10.65 -9.17
CA VAL A 687 1.02 10.26 -8.23
C VAL A 687 -0.17 11.20 -8.24
N GLY A 688 0.01 12.40 -8.79
CA GLY A 688 -1.06 13.38 -8.96
C GLY A 688 -0.81 14.26 -10.17
N LEU A 689 -1.87 14.59 -10.89
CA LEU A 689 -1.85 15.41 -12.10
C LEU A 689 -2.90 16.50 -11.97
N TYR A 690 -2.53 17.75 -12.22
CA TYR A 690 -3.35 18.92 -11.93
C TYR A 690 -3.24 19.94 -13.07
N ALA A 691 -4.37 20.49 -13.51
CA ALA A 691 -4.36 21.58 -14.48
C ALA A 691 -3.96 22.90 -13.81
N ALA A 692 -3.06 23.63 -14.49
CA ALA A 692 -2.46 24.89 -14.08
C ALA A 692 -2.92 26.00 -15.03
N GLY A 693 -4.21 26.34 -14.95
CA GLY A 693 -4.89 27.12 -15.98
C GLY A 693 -5.22 26.30 -17.23
N GLU A 694 -5.40 26.99 -18.36
CA GLU A 694 -5.89 26.39 -19.61
C GLU A 694 -4.81 25.74 -20.49
N HIS A 695 -3.53 26.02 -20.21
CA HIS A 695 -2.39 25.72 -21.09
C HIS A 695 -1.20 25.08 -20.37
N ALA A 696 -1.35 24.69 -19.10
CA ALA A 696 -0.31 24.01 -18.38
C ALA A 696 -0.85 22.91 -17.47
N VAL A 697 0.02 21.95 -17.17
CA VAL A 697 -0.24 20.85 -16.24
C VAL A 697 0.93 20.74 -15.27
N VAL A 698 0.61 20.50 -14.01
CA VAL A 698 1.54 20.27 -12.92
C VAL A 698 1.33 18.85 -12.38
N ALA A 699 2.42 18.16 -12.10
CA ALA A 699 2.42 16.80 -11.58
C ALA A 699 3.19 16.72 -10.26
N LEU A 700 2.65 15.95 -9.32
CA LEU A 700 3.35 15.50 -8.12
C LEU A 700 3.94 14.12 -8.37
N CYS A 701 5.22 13.93 -8.06
CA CYS A 701 5.92 12.65 -8.19
C CYS A 701 5.95 11.86 -6.87
N THR A 702 6.21 10.55 -6.93
CA THR A 702 6.30 9.69 -5.72
C THR A 702 7.40 10.12 -4.75
N ASP A 703 8.46 10.77 -5.24
CA ASP A 703 9.55 11.33 -4.43
C ASP A 703 9.24 12.73 -3.83
N GLY A 704 8.00 13.20 -3.98
CA GLY A 704 7.56 14.49 -3.49
C GLY A 704 8.14 15.69 -4.26
N THR A 705 8.68 15.48 -5.47
CA THR A 705 9.04 16.56 -6.41
C THR A 705 7.87 16.96 -7.28
N VAL A 706 7.95 18.15 -7.88
CA VAL A 706 6.92 18.69 -8.77
C VAL A 706 7.47 18.88 -10.18
N ARG A 707 6.70 18.45 -11.17
CA ARG A 707 6.97 18.67 -12.59
C ARG A 707 5.89 19.55 -13.20
N MET A 708 6.22 20.28 -14.24
CA MET A 708 5.28 21.12 -14.97
C MET A 708 5.54 21.02 -16.47
N ALA A 709 4.47 20.99 -17.26
CA ALA A 709 4.50 21.07 -18.72
C ALA A 709 3.50 22.14 -19.18
N GLY A 710 3.83 22.83 -20.28
CA GLY A 710 3.06 23.97 -20.78
C GLY A 710 3.49 25.30 -20.15
N GLU A 711 2.78 26.37 -20.52
CA GLU A 711 3.11 27.74 -20.12
C GLU A 711 2.05 28.30 -19.17
N ASN A 712 2.50 28.88 -18.05
CA ASN A 712 1.65 29.64 -17.13
C ASN A 712 2.31 31.01 -16.86
N PRO A 713 1.55 32.13 -16.86
CA PRO A 713 2.13 33.47 -16.66
C PRO A 713 2.74 33.72 -15.29
N TYR A 714 2.37 32.95 -14.27
CA TYR A 714 2.68 33.24 -12.87
C TYR A 714 3.81 32.37 -12.31
N TYR A 715 3.98 31.15 -12.82
CA TYR A 715 5.01 30.22 -12.38
C TYR A 715 5.44 29.31 -13.52
N SER A 716 6.62 28.70 -13.36
CA SER A 716 7.24 27.82 -14.35
C SER A 716 7.85 26.59 -13.69
N ALA A 717 8.33 25.62 -14.48
CA ALA A 717 8.99 24.43 -13.95
C ALA A 717 10.17 24.76 -13.02
N GLU A 718 10.91 25.84 -13.29
CA GLU A 718 12.03 26.30 -12.45
C GLU A 718 11.58 26.78 -11.06
N SER A 719 10.32 27.20 -10.92
CA SER A 719 9.75 27.64 -9.64
C SER A 719 9.73 26.52 -8.60
N PHE A 720 9.75 25.26 -9.06
CA PHE A 720 9.74 24.06 -8.23
C PHE A 720 11.11 23.40 -8.08
N SER A 721 12.18 24.00 -8.62
CA SER A 721 13.52 23.38 -8.65
C SER A 721 14.10 23.05 -7.27
N GLN A 722 13.65 23.75 -6.22
CA GLN A 722 14.05 23.53 -4.83
C GLN A 722 13.04 22.69 -4.03
N TRP A 723 11.92 22.28 -4.65
CA TRP A 723 10.85 21.56 -3.97
C TRP A 723 11.13 20.06 -3.96
N SER A 724 11.08 19.44 -2.78
CA SER A 724 11.30 18.00 -2.61
C SER A 724 10.60 17.50 -1.34
N GLY A 725 10.28 16.21 -1.31
CA GLY A 725 9.67 15.58 -0.13
C GLY A 725 8.26 16.07 0.18
N LEU A 726 7.54 16.62 -0.80
CA LEU A 726 6.16 17.09 -0.60
C LEU A 726 5.21 15.91 -0.41
N TYR A 727 4.33 16.06 0.57
CA TYR A 727 3.22 15.14 0.82
C TYR A 727 2.08 15.36 -0.18
N THR A 728 1.77 16.62 -0.48
CA THR A 728 0.72 16.99 -1.45
C THR A 728 0.97 18.37 -2.03
N ILE A 729 0.26 18.68 -3.11
CA ILE A 729 0.24 20.00 -3.74
C ILE A 729 -1.19 20.43 -4.02
N ALA A 730 -1.41 21.74 -4.04
CA ALA A 730 -2.60 22.37 -4.56
C ALA A 730 -2.22 23.34 -5.66
N VAL A 731 -2.90 23.24 -6.79
CA VAL A 731 -2.61 24.02 -7.99
C VAL A 731 -3.80 24.94 -8.25
N THR A 732 -3.51 26.21 -8.53
CA THR A 732 -4.46 27.22 -8.97
C THR A 732 -3.92 27.89 -10.24
N ASP A 733 -4.73 28.72 -10.89
CA ASP A 733 -4.30 29.39 -12.12
C ASP A 733 -3.12 30.35 -11.90
N THR A 734 -3.01 30.91 -10.69
CA THR A 734 -2.03 31.95 -10.33
C THR A 734 -0.94 31.49 -9.36
N SER A 735 -1.14 30.36 -8.67
CA SER A 735 -0.21 29.85 -7.66
C SER A 735 -0.24 28.33 -7.50
N VAL A 736 0.86 27.78 -6.98
CA VAL A 736 0.96 26.40 -6.52
C VAL A 736 1.42 26.41 -5.07
N LEU A 737 0.72 25.66 -4.22
CA LEU A 737 1.10 25.43 -2.84
C LEU A 737 1.55 23.98 -2.67
N GLY A 738 2.71 23.79 -2.06
CA GLY A 738 3.22 22.49 -1.67
C GLY A 738 3.17 22.32 -0.16
N ILE A 739 2.80 21.14 0.32
CA ILE A 739 2.72 20.83 1.75
C ILE A 739 3.70 19.69 2.04
N LEU A 740 4.62 19.92 2.97
CA LEU A 740 5.55 18.90 3.46
C LEU A 740 4.88 18.03 4.54
N PRO A 741 5.36 16.79 4.81
CA PRO A 741 4.80 15.92 5.85
C PRO A 741 4.77 16.53 7.27
N ASN A 742 5.66 17.48 7.56
CA ASN A 742 5.66 18.24 8.82
C ASN A 742 4.69 19.45 8.81
N GLY A 743 3.90 19.59 7.74
CA GLY A 743 2.94 20.66 7.46
C GLY A 743 3.54 22.03 7.12
N THR A 744 4.84 22.11 6.87
CA THR A 744 5.45 23.31 6.29
C THR A 744 4.90 23.54 4.88
N LEU A 745 4.51 24.78 4.59
CA LEU A 745 4.04 25.20 3.28
C LEU A 745 5.18 25.77 2.43
N LEU A 746 5.24 25.33 1.17
CA LEU A 746 6.00 25.96 0.10
C LEU A 746 5.00 26.61 -0.87
N SER A 747 5.40 27.71 -1.50
CA SER A 747 4.52 28.45 -2.40
C SER A 747 5.28 28.97 -3.62
N ALA A 748 4.67 28.89 -4.80
CA ALA A 748 5.16 29.44 -6.05
C ALA A 748 4.03 30.18 -6.79
N GLY A 749 4.34 31.26 -7.51
CA GLY A 749 3.37 32.07 -8.26
C GLY A 749 3.08 33.44 -7.62
N ASP A 750 1.90 34.01 -7.90
CA ASP A 750 1.44 35.28 -7.33
C ASP A 750 0.85 35.08 -5.93
N ASP A 751 1.72 34.72 -4.98
CA ASP A 751 1.37 34.20 -3.67
C ASP A 751 1.89 35.06 -2.51
N GLY A 752 2.00 36.38 -2.73
CA GLY A 752 2.56 37.34 -1.78
C GLY A 752 1.91 37.34 -0.37
N TRP A 753 0.73 36.74 -0.20
CA TRP A 753 0.05 36.57 1.09
C TRP A 753 0.32 35.22 1.79
N VAL A 754 0.78 34.19 1.08
CA VAL A 754 1.15 32.89 1.69
C VAL A 754 2.54 32.97 2.29
N ARG A 755 3.46 33.71 1.65
CA ARG A 755 4.83 33.96 2.15
C ARG A 755 4.87 34.74 3.47
N THR A 756 3.79 35.42 3.85
CA THR A 756 3.66 36.18 5.10
C THR A 756 2.97 35.41 6.22
N LEU A 757 2.44 34.22 5.95
CA LEU A 757 1.82 33.39 6.97
C LEU A 757 2.91 32.61 7.73
N ASP A 758 3.17 33.04 8.97
CA ASP A 758 3.87 32.22 9.97
C ASP A 758 2.93 31.06 10.39
N THR A 759 2.80 30.06 9.51
CA THR A 759 1.92 28.89 9.68
C THR A 759 2.49 27.84 10.63
N GLY A 760 3.56 28.20 11.36
CA GLY A 760 4.22 27.39 12.35
C GLY A 760 3.22 26.80 13.37
N SER A 761 3.24 25.47 13.45
CA SER A 761 2.53 24.59 14.38
C SER A 761 1.04 24.27 14.12
N ASP A 762 0.24 25.14 13.52
CA ASP A 762 -1.21 24.87 13.41
C ASP A 762 -1.62 24.05 12.18
N LEU A 763 -1.12 24.38 10.99
CA LEU A 763 -1.31 23.53 9.81
C LEU A 763 -0.53 22.22 9.92
N ALA A 764 0.61 22.20 10.63
CA ALA A 764 1.38 20.99 10.95
C ALA A 764 0.59 19.92 11.72
N ARG A 765 -0.47 20.32 12.42
CA ARG A 765 -1.34 19.40 13.18
C ARG A 765 -2.54 18.92 12.36
N CYS A 766 -2.68 19.37 11.11
CA CYS A 766 -3.80 18.99 10.25
C CYS A 766 -3.52 17.67 9.51
N ILE A 767 -4.57 16.89 9.28
CA ILE A 767 -4.57 15.60 8.59
C ILE A 767 -5.14 15.65 7.18
N SER A 768 -5.79 16.76 6.82
CA SER A 768 -6.33 17.01 5.49
C SER A 768 -6.32 18.50 5.20
N TYR A 769 -6.18 18.88 3.94
CA TYR A 769 -6.10 20.27 3.51
C TYR A 769 -6.99 20.49 2.29
N SER A 770 -7.56 21.68 2.20
CA SER A 770 -8.26 22.18 1.02
C SER A 770 -7.74 23.57 0.71
N VAL A 771 -7.48 23.84 -0.57
CA VAL A 771 -6.88 25.08 -1.05
C VAL A 771 -7.67 25.61 -2.24
N SER A 772 -7.80 26.92 -2.31
CA SER A 772 -8.31 27.65 -3.46
C SER A 772 -7.60 29.01 -3.56
N GLU A 773 -7.89 29.79 -4.60
CA GLU A 773 -7.31 31.12 -4.75
C GLU A 773 -7.54 31.97 -3.49
N GLY A 774 -6.44 32.41 -2.87
CA GLY A 774 -6.51 33.25 -1.68
C GLY A 774 -6.99 32.56 -0.40
N THR A 775 -7.20 31.25 -0.34
CA THR A 775 -7.74 30.56 0.87
C THR A 775 -7.14 29.16 1.04
N ILE A 776 -6.71 28.82 2.26
CA ILE A 776 -6.29 27.47 2.67
C ILE A 776 -7.01 27.09 3.96
N ALA A 777 -7.47 25.84 4.06
CA ALA A 777 -8.04 25.29 5.28
C ALA A 777 -7.48 23.89 5.55
N GLY A 778 -7.07 23.64 6.78
CA GLY A 778 -6.62 22.34 7.28
C GLY A 778 -7.60 21.77 8.30
N LEU A 779 -7.89 20.47 8.20
CA LEU A 779 -8.71 19.71 9.15
C LEU A 779 -7.78 19.03 10.15
N ARG A 780 -8.02 19.21 11.44
CA ARG A 780 -7.27 18.54 12.51
C ARG A 780 -7.89 17.19 12.89
N PRO A 781 -7.09 16.27 13.48
CA PRO A 781 -7.55 14.99 14.04
C PRO A 781 -8.78 15.05 14.95
N ASP A 782 -8.93 16.15 15.68
CA ASP A 782 -9.98 16.38 16.67
C ASP A 782 -11.26 16.96 16.05
N GLY A 783 -11.33 17.10 14.72
CA GLY A 783 -12.48 17.66 14.02
C GLY A 783 -12.54 19.19 14.02
N THR A 784 -11.48 19.87 14.48
CA THR A 784 -11.36 21.33 14.39
C THR A 784 -10.66 21.77 13.10
N VAL A 785 -10.77 23.06 12.76
CA VAL A 785 -10.28 23.59 11.49
C VAL A 785 -9.25 24.71 11.71
N ALA A 786 -8.26 24.76 10.83
CA ALA A 786 -7.27 25.83 10.72
C ALA A 786 -7.40 26.47 9.33
N ALA A 787 -8.08 27.62 9.21
CA ALA A 787 -8.26 28.30 7.92
C ALA A 787 -7.54 29.64 7.88
N TYR A 788 -6.91 29.95 6.75
CA TYR A 788 -6.15 31.17 6.50
C TYR A 788 -6.46 31.75 5.11
N GLY A 789 -6.36 33.07 4.97
CA GLY A 789 -6.57 33.78 3.70
C GLY A 789 -7.86 34.61 3.67
N LEU A 790 -8.37 34.91 2.47
CA LEU A 790 -9.52 35.77 2.20
C LEU A 790 -10.81 35.32 2.89
N ALA A 791 -11.02 34.00 3.00
CA ALA A 791 -12.12 33.38 3.75
C ALA A 791 -11.68 32.88 5.14
N GLY A 792 -10.36 32.79 5.34
CA GLY A 792 -9.72 32.11 6.45
C GLY A 792 -9.36 33.10 7.54
N GLY A 793 -10.34 33.30 8.43
CA GLY A 793 -10.21 34.02 9.68
C GLY A 793 -11.11 33.40 10.76
N SER A 794 -11.63 34.26 11.64
CA SER A 794 -12.40 33.94 12.86
C SER A 794 -13.66 33.09 12.68
N GLY A 795 -14.18 32.93 11.47
CA GLY A 795 -15.44 32.23 11.19
C GLY A 795 -15.37 30.70 11.28
N THR A 796 -14.16 30.13 11.38
CA THR A 796 -13.95 28.68 11.58
C THR A 796 -13.42 28.32 12.96
N ALA A 797 -13.16 29.31 13.82
CA ALA A 797 -12.49 29.10 15.11
C ALA A 797 -13.34 28.28 16.10
N ASP A 798 -14.65 28.31 15.96
CA ASP A 798 -15.64 27.58 16.74
C ASP A 798 -16.10 26.27 16.05
N TRP A 799 -15.50 25.92 14.91
CA TRP A 799 -15.85 24.71 14.19
C TRP A 799 -15.29 23.48 14.89
N THR A 800 -16.20 22.54 15.12
CA THR A 800 -15.97 21.25 15.77
C THR A 800 -16.75 20.19 15.00
N ASP A 801 -16.39 18.92 15.21
CA ASP A 801 -17.01 17.77 14.54
C ASP A 801 -16.97 17.81 13.00
N ILE A 802 -15.99 18.50 12.43
CA ILE A 802 -15.78 18.54 10.98
C ILE A 802 -15.10 17.23 10.53
N ILE A 803 -15.63 16.64 9.47
CA ILE A 803 -15.14 15.39 8.88
C ILE A 803 -14.57 15.57 7.46
N GLN A 804 -14.92 16.68 6.81
CA GLN A 804 -14.41 17.03 5.48
C GLN A 804 -14.35 18.54 5.30
N LEU A 805 -13.33 19.01 4.58
CA LEU A 805 -13.18 20.42 4.19
C LEU A 805 -13.18 20.60 2.67
N ARG A 806 -13.80 21.67 2.22
CA ARG A 806 -13.70 22.18 0.86
C ARG A 806 -13.55 23.70 0.87
N THR A 807 -12.75 24.23 -0.05
CA THR A 807 -12.47 25.66 -0.15
C THR A 807 -12.77 26.15 -1.56
N ARG A 808 -13.32 27.35 -1.63
CA ARG A 808 -13.47 28.15 -2.84
C ARG A 808 -12.84 29.52 -2.60
N PRO A 809 -12.56 30.29 -3.67
CA PRO A 809 -12.12 31.68 -3.50
C PRO A 809 -13.08 32.43 -2.57
N GLY A 810 -12.61 32.82 -1.39
CA GLY A 810 -13.40 33.56 -0.40
C GLY A 810 -14.41 32.75 0.44
N VAL A 811 -14.44 31.41 0.37
CA VAL A 811 -15.33 30.57 1.20
C VAL A 811 -14.67 29.25 1.66
N VAL A 812 -14.89 28.87 2.92
CA VAL A 812 -14.58 27.54 3.47
C VAL A 812 -15.88 26.81 3.81
N TYR A 813 -15.97 25.54 3.43
CA TYR A 813 -17.08 24.64 3.76
C TYR A 813 -16.56 23.48 4.62
N GLY A 814 -17.29 23.18 5.69
CA GLY A 814 -17.02 22.06 6.57
C GLY A 814 -18.23 21.12 6.63
N LEU A 815 -18.03 19.86 6.26
CA LEU A 815 -19.03 18.82 6.50
C LEU A 815 -18.93 18.37 7.95
N CYS A 816 -20.00 18.51 8.71
CA CYS A 816 -20.09 18.00 10.07
C CYS A 816 -20.37 16.50 10.08
N ARG A 817 -19.94 15.82 11.16
CA ARG A 817 -20.20 14.38 11.36
C ARG A 817 -21.68 14.07 11.27
N ASP A 818 -22.55 14.97 11.75
CA ASP A 818 -24.01 14.85 11.71
C ASP A 818 -24.65 14.93 10.31
N GLY A 819 -23.88 15.26 9.27
CA GLY A 819 -24.36 15.42 7.89
C GLY A 819 -24.85 16.82 7.55
N THR A 820 -24.63 17.80 8.44
CA THR A 820 -24.84 19.23 8.16
C THR A 820 -23.59 19.88 7.57
N VAL A 821 -23.77 21.01 6.89
CA VAL A 821 -22.67 21.78 6.29
C VAL A 821 -22.54 23.11 7.03
N ARG A 822 -21.31 23.47 7.44
CA ARG A 822 -20.96 24.80 7.95
C ARG A 822 -20.23 25.59 6.87
N THR A 823 -20.45 26.90 6.85
CA THR A 823 -19.87 27.79 5.84
C THR A 823 -19.24 29.01 6.50
N SER A 824 -18.01 29.34 6.13
CA SER A 824 -17.30 30.54 6.58
C SER A 824 -16.89 31.36 5.37
N GLY A 825 -17.40 32.59 5.27
CA GLY A 825 -17.25 33.46 4.10
C GLY A 825 -18.59 33.81 3.47
N THR A 826 -18.59 34.34 2.25
CA THR A 826 -19.82 34.68 1.51
C THR A 826 -20.34 33.46 0.74
N GLY A 827 -20.87 32.47 1.46
CA GLY A 827 -21.65 31.36 0.88
C GLY A 827 -23.15 31.66 0.84
N ALA A 828 -23.92 30.89 0.07
CA ALA A 828 -25.35 31.09 -0.13
C ALA A 828 -26.14 29.81 0.14
N GLY A 829 -26.68 29.66 1.36
CA GLY A 829 -27.75 28.71 1.66
C GLY A 829 -27.35 27.25 1.86
N GLU A 830 -26.07 26.89 1.77
CA GLU A 830 -25.60 25.50 1.95
C GLU A 830 -25.75 25.00 3.39
N GLU A 831 -25.81 25.91 4.37
CA GLU A 831 -26.08 25.58 5.78
C GLU A 831 -27.46 24.96 6.01
N THR A 832 -28.35 25.02 5.01
CA THR A 832 -29.65 24.36 5.05
C THR A 832 -29.57 22.87 4.66
N TRP A 833 -28.45 22.41 4.09
CA TRP A 833 -28.29 21.03 3.64
C TRP A 833 -28.22 20.07 4.83
N ARG A 834 -28.83 18.90 4.67
CA ARG A 834 -28.94 17.85 5.69
C ARG A 834 -28.60 16.51 5.07
N ASP A 835 -28.18 15.56 5.91
CA ASP A 835 -27.87 14.18 5.51
C ASP A 835 -26.82 14.06 4.40
N ILE A 836 -25.94 15.06 4.32
CA ILE A 836 -24.82 15.08 3.37
C ILE A 836 -23.74 14.13 3.88
N ILE A 837 -23.27 13.25 3.01
CA ILE A 837 -22.16 12.33 3.28
C ILE A 837 -20.87 12.78 2.60
N PHE A 838 -20.95 13.67 1.61
CA PHE A 838 -19.75 14.12 0.89
C PHE A 838 -19.93 15.50 0.24
N LEU A 839 -18.86 16.30 0.26
CA LEU A 839 -18.77 17.61 -0.37
C LEU A 839 -17.72 17.68 -1.48
N LEU A 840 -18.06 18.42 -2.53
CA LEU A 840 -17.26 18.72 -3.70
C LEU A 840 -17.29 20.21 -3.99
N ALA A 841 -16.11 20.85 -4.10
CA ALA A 841 -16.01 22.24 -4.51
C ALA A 841 -15.37 22.34 -5.89
N SER A 842 -15.97 23.19 -6.72
CA SER A 842 -15.40 23.64 -7.99
C SER A 842 -15.38 25.18 -8.02
N PRO A 843 -14.68 25.80 -8.99
CA PRO A 843 -14.78 27.25 -9.19
C PRO A 843 -16.23 27.71 -9.39
N SER A 844 -17.06 26.89 -10.05
CA SER A 844 -18.47 27.18 -10.35
C SER A 844 -19.39 27.04 -9.14
N GLY A 845 -19.20 26.03 -8.28
CA GLY A 845 -20.13 25.77 -7.18
C GLY A 845 -19.62 24.86 -6.07
N LEU A 846 -20.51 24.54 -5.14
CA LEU A 846 -20.40 23.43 -4.20
C LEU A 846 -21.44 22.38 -4.58
N LEU A 847 -21.06 21.10 -4.54
CA LEU A 847 -21.94 19.96 -4.73
C LEU A 847 -21.87 19.07 -3.48
N GLY A 848 -23.03 18.64 -2.99
CA GLY A 848 -23.19 17.78 -1.82
C GLY A 848 -23.93 16.51 -2.20
N ILE A 849 -23.48 15.37 -1.68
CA ILE A 849 -24.10 14.07 -1.93
C ILE A 849 -24.78 13.62 -0.64
N GLN A 850 -26.06 13.29 -0.71
CA GLN A 850 -26.80 12.70 0.41
C GLN A 850 -26.60 11.18 0.49
N ASN A 851 -26.91 10.60 1.65
CA ASN A 851 -26.82 9.15 1.86
C ASN A 851 -27.71 8.35 0.88
N ASP A 852 -28.84 8.90 0.45
CA ASP A 852 -29.74 8.31 -0.56
C ASP A 852 -29.31 8.60 -2.02
N GLY A 853 -28.11 9.17 -2.20
CA GLY A 853 -27.51 9.43 -3.50
C GLY A 853 -28.07 10.67 -4.19
N THR A 854 -28.96 11.42 -3.53
CA THR A 854 -29.45 12.71 -4.01
C THR A 854 -28.32 13.74 -4.03
N LEU A 855 -28.27 14.54 -5.08
CA LEU A 855 -27.29 15.59 -5.24
C LEU A 855 -27.86 16.98 -4.92
N HIS A 856 -27.18 17.72 -4.06
CA HIS A 856 -27.41 19.14 -3.81
C HIS A 856 -26.34 19.95 -4.49
N ILE A 857 -26.69 21.10 -5.06
CA ILE A 857 -25.75 22.01 -5.70
C ILE A 857 -26.03 23.44 -5.30
N SER A 858 -24.96 24.22 -5.13
CA SER A 858 -25.00 25.67 -4.91
C SER A 858 -23.96 26.33 -5.78
N GLY A 859 -24.28 27.51 -6.34
CA GLY A 859 -23.40 28.28 -7.22
C GLY A 859 -23.75 28.19 -8.71
N ASP A 860 -22.89 28.78 -9.52
CA ASP A 860 -23.11 29.04 -10.95
C ASP A 860 -22.65 27.87 -11.82
N PHE A 861 -23.20 26.69 -11.55
CA PHE A 861 -23.06 25.57 -12.46
C PHE A 861 -23.80 25.83 -13.78
N PRO A 862 -23.31 25.30 -14.92
CA PRO A 862 -24.04 25.36 -16.18
C PRO A 862 -25.48 24.84 -16.00
N ALA A 863 -26.46 25.48 -16.63
CA ALA A 863 -27.89 25.11 -16.53
C ALA A 863 -28.14 23.62 -16.87
N ALA A 864 -27.28 23.03 -17.71
CA ALA A 864 -27.25 21.61 -18.01
C ALA A 864 -26.95 20.72 -16.82
N LEU A 865 -25.98 21.10 -16.02
CA LEU A 865 -25.66 20.39 -14.80
C LEU A 865 -26.79 20.56 -13.79
N GLN A 866 -27.32 21.78 -13.65
CA GLN A 866 -28.37 22.07 -12.66
C GLN A 866 -29.64 21.24 -12.91
N SER A 867 -30.03 21.05 -14.17
CA SER A 867 -31.18 20.23 -14.55
C SER A 867 -30.92 18.73 -14.46
N SER A 868 -29.73 18.24 -14.86
CA SER A 868 -29.38 16.81 -14.76
C SER A 868 -29.19 16.32 -13.32
N VAL A 869 -28.59 17.14 -12.45
CA VAL A 869 -28.41 16.85 -11.01
C VAL A 869 -29.76 16.69 -10.31
N SER A 870 -30.76 17.50 -10.67
CA SER A 870 -32.11 17.38 -10.10
C SER A 870 -32.82 16.05 -10.42
N ALA A 871 -32.31 15.29 -11.38
CA ALA A 871 -32.84 13.98 -11.80
C ALA A 871 -31.90 12.80 -11.47
N ALA A 872 -30.71 13.06 -10.92
CA ALA A 872 -29.69 12.05 -10.70
C ALA A 872 -29.77 11.43 -9.29
N HIS A 873 -29.91 10.10 -9.23
CA HIS A 873 -29.62 9.28 -8.06
C HIS A 873 -28.36 8.45 -8.36
N ILE A 874 -27.40 8.48 -7.44
CA ILE A 874 -26.08 7.84 -7.64
C ILE A 874 -26.06 6.35 -7.29
N TRP A 875 -27.07 5.84 -6.56
CA TRP A 875 -27.13 4.43 -6.13
C TRP A 875 -27.78 3.49 -7.13
#